data_AF-A0A956XN49-F1
#
_entry.id   AF-A0A956XN49-F1
#
_cell.length_a   1.000
_cell.length_b   1.000
_cell.length_c   1.000
_cell.angle_alpha   90.00
_cell.angle_beta   90.00
_cell.angle_gamma   90.00
#
_symmetry.space_group_name_H-M   'P 1'
#
loop_
_entity.id
_entity.type
_entity.pdbx_description
1 polymer ?
#
loop_
_entity_poly.entity_id
_entity_poly.type
_entity_poly.pdbx_seq_one_letter_code
_entity_poly.pdbx_strand_id
1 'polypeptide(L)'
;MSNSGGKSGAKRLIMAATGYRHMGYSVIPVFGKARPGSEKIAAVPWKAFQQRHATEYEIGQWYDQNDFAGLAIITGRISGLVVLDFDDEILAQSFARQLPHLTQTRTIRSGSRGLPHYYYKLPSHLSISTHKCAGVDLQADGRYVVTSPTEGYTLERGGQPLMLTSADIQAIEGFLDRLVVPVSQPEVEELRNITNKITEPITISPDDLRDLYLDRTNRMGRNNALFQTALQARDAGYDQGTAFQLLAELHAKMVCKPSERPQERFAEAKKTIASAYSRPARKRTEISNGLPNSVREYFLTNQQTALVRVLDGLYISGLIGEDVITERQICDRLADVVGRYSVLQALKAAYVDGNPVFRTLENPSPRPPSSTDVAALGCHSTNNICILFRGTASDKNKTGQKRGRRPRRYILPTISELCEKLGIVNKGGDALQLEDVQSATAYRHAVNRSLIQRRPGRYTRQWLANRIGVSLRTWQRYLKQGQIQARATFHEFAISWRNLNIVPAGLEISGAFLRDDRGRRYPAVQTIARRLLGSGRRVTYLRQDANCYWVGPISPEMVQKQPETAQNRVKTALKRRDWAPLPIAAVESQKSPDRPQIPVQSMPADDQLEGSQNPVLRTLAVLDTPVKMLKQSKRFYRRELTDASLEQLARRLYERVASLCSESRSHLSMANARKLVVQYGQKLVKKVLFVLQQREQIENPAGFVWAFVRSEAVAQRRYVMQA
;
A
#
# COMPACT_ATOMS: atom_id res chain seq x y z
N MET A 1 -35.69 30.19 -22.57
CA MET A 1 -35.79 28.76 -22.96
C MET A 1 -34.38 28.25 -23.28
N SER A 2 -33.76 27.42 -22.43
CA SER A 2 -32.64 26.52 -22.77
C SER A 2 -32.08 25.83 -21.52
N ASN A 3 -32.86 24.91 -20.92
CA ASN A 3 -32.32 23.91 -19.99
C ASN A 3 -32.87 22.49 -20.29
N SER A 4 -33.40 22.30 -21.50
CA SER A 4 -34.00 21.04 -21.96
C SER A 4 -32.96 20.02 -22.46
N GLY A 5 -31.73 20.46 -22.77
CA GLY A 5 -30.66 19.59 -23.27
C GLY A 5 -30.08 18.63 -22.22
N GLY A 6 -29.78 19.12 -21.01
CA GLY A 6 -29.16 18.29 -19.95
C GLY A 6 -30.06 17.16 -19.46
N LYS A 7 -31.35 17.44 -19.25
CA LYS A 7 -32.33 16.42 -18.80
C LYS A 7 -32.57 15.31 -19.83
N SER A 8 -32.41 15.61 -21.12
CA SER A 8 -32.55 14.61 -22.20
C SER A 8 -31.40 13.60 -22.21
N GLY A 9 -30.17 14.07 -21.96
CA GLY A 9 -28.97 13.21 -21.88
C GLY A 9 -29.00 12.26 -20.69
N ALA A 10 -29.32 12.77 -19.49
CA ALA A 10 -29.45 11.96 -18.28
C ALA A 10 -30.50 10.85 -18.44
N LYS A 11 -31.68 11.17 -18.99
CA LYS A 11 -32.74 10.19 -19.23
C LYS A 11 -32.30 9.05 -20.17
N ARG A 12 -31.54 9.37 -21.23
CA ARG A 12 -30.98 8.36 -22.15
C ARG A 12 -29.97 7.44 -21.45
N LEU A 13 -29.11 7.99 -20.60
CA LEU A 13 -28.12 7.22 -19.84
C LEU A 13 -28.79 6.31 -18.80
N ILE A 14 -29.81 6.80 -18.09
CA ILE A 14 -30.62 5.99 -17.16
C ILE A 14 -31.27 4.82 -17.91
N MET A 15 -31.98 5.10 -19.01
CA MET A 15 -32.65 4.06 -19.80
C MET A 15 -31.65 3.00 -20.30
N ALA A 16 -30.49 3.42 -20.80
CA ALA A 16 -29.46 2.50 -21.27
C ALA A 16 -28.84 1.68 -20.13
N ALA A 17 -28.51 2.31 -19.00
CA ALA A 17 -27.94 1.64 -17.83
C ALA A 17 -28.91 0.58 -17.27
N THR A 18 -30.19 0.92 -17.15
CA THR A 18 -31.24 -0.01 -16.73
C THR A 18 -31.43 -1.13 -17.76
N GLY A 19 -31.37 -0.82 -19.06
CA GLY A 19 -31.41 -1.83 -20.13
C GLY A 19 -30.27 -2.84 -20.03
N TYR A 20 -29.03 -2.37 -19.87
CA TYR A 20 -27.87 -3.26 -19.69
C TYR A 20 -27.93 -4.08 -18.41
N ARG A 21 -28.42 -3.49 -17.32
CA ARG A 21 -28.67 -4.21 -16.07
C ARG A 21 -29.64 -5.37 -16.29
N HIS A 22 -30.74 -5.16 -17.02
CA HIS A 22 -31.70 -6.22 -17.36
C HIS A 22 -31.13 -7.31 -18.28
N MET A 23 -30.11 -6.99 -19.07
CA MET A 23 -29.33 -7.99 -19.82
C MET A 23 -28.36 -8.79 -18.95
N GLY A 24 -28.33 -8.52 -17.64
CA GLY A 24 -27.42 -9.17 -16.69
C GLY A 24 -26.04 -8.52 -16.60
N TYR A 25 -25.85 -7.31 -17.14
CA TYR A 25 -24.57 -6.60 -17.05
C TYR A 25 -24.47 -5.78 -15.77
N SER A 26 -23.27 -5.74 -15.19
CA SER A 26 -22.96 -4.81 -14.10
C SER A 26 -22.50 -3.47 -14.68
N VAL A 27 -23.23 -2.41 -14.36
CA VAL A 27 -23.04 -1.07 -14.93
C VAL A 27 -22.55 -0.08 -13.88
N ILE A 28 -21.77 0.91 -14.32
CA ILE A 28 -21.26 2.00 -13.50
C ILE A 28 -21.27 3.33 -14.28
N PRO A 29 -21.39 4.48 -13.60
CA PRO A 29 -21.25 5.79 -14.23
C PRO A 29 -19.77 6.14 -14.39
N VAL A 30 -19.44 6.83 -15.47
CA VAL A 30 -18.12 7.47 -15.70
C VAL A 30 -18.32 8.97 -15.89
N PHE A 31 -17.26 9.76 -15.69
CA PHE A 31 -17.40 11.23 -15.79
C PHE A 31 -17.82 11.70 -17.18
N GLY A 32 -17.45 10.98 -18.25
CA GLY A 32 -17.73 11.42 -19.63
C GLY A 32 -17.15 12.81 -19.90
N LYS A 33 -17.69 13.53 -20.89
CA LYS A 33 -17.19 14.88 -21.24
C LYS A 33 -17.48 15.97 -20.20
N ALA A 34 -18.25 15.67 -19.15
CA ALA A 34 -18.45 16.61 -18.04
C ALA A 34 -17.14 16.96 -17.30
N ARG A 35 -16.10 16.11 -17.40
CA ARG A 35 -14.74 16.40 -16.91
C ARG A 35 -13.67 16.03 -17.94
N PRO A 36 -13.22 17.00 -18.76
CA PRO A 36 -12.16 16.78 -19.74
C PRO A 36 -10.87 16.24 -19.08
N GLY A 37 -10.28 15.20 -19.68
CA GLY A 37 -9.11 14.48 -19.14
C GLY A 37 -9.42 13.39 -18.11
N SER A 38 -10.69 13.19 -17.75
CA SER A 38 -11.16 12.11 -16.84
C SER A 38 -12.36 11.35 -17.41
N GLU A 39 -12.60 11.42 -18.72
CA GLU A 39 -13.82 10.99 -19.38
C GLU A 39 -14.09 9.49 -19.19
N LYS A 40 -13.03 8.68 -19.17
CA LYS A 40 -13.10 7.22 -19.00
C LYS A 40 -13.02 6.75 -17.55
N ILE A 41 -12.88 7.66 -16.57
CA ILE A 41 -12.72 7.30 -15.16
C ILE A 41 -14.09 7.08 -14.51
N ALA A 42 -14.25 5.95 -13.81
CA ALA A 42 -15.43 5.65 -13.00
C ALA A 42 -15.71 6.78 -11.98
N ALA A 43 -16.95 7.27 -11.97
CA ALA A 43 -17.36 8.39 -11.13
C ALA A 43 -17.68 7.96 -9.68
N VAL A 44 -17.80 6.64 -9.45
CA VAL A 44 -18.08 6.02 -8.15
C VAL A 44 -17.05 4.95 -7.81
N PRO A 45 -16.94 4.52 -6.53
CA PRO A 45 -16.11 3.38 -6.12
C PRO A 45 -16.57 2.05 -6.77
N TRP A 46 -16.13 1.82 -8.01
CA TRP A 46 -16.71 0.81 -8.88
C TRP A 46 -16.39 -0.64 -8.51
N LYS A 47 -15.36 -0.88 -7.68
CA LYS A 47 -14.94 -2.23 -7.27
C LYS A 47 -16.05 -3.04 -6.59
N ALA A 48 -16.95 -2.37 -5.86
CA ALA A 48 -18.11 -3.03 -5.24
C ALA A 48 -19.01 -3.70 -6.29
N PHE A 49 -19.11 -3.11 -7.48
CA PHE A 49 -19.96 -3.59 -8.57
C PHE A 49 -19.33 -4.74 -9.37
N GLN A 50 -18.12 -5.18 -9.01
CA GLN A 50 -17.57 -6.45 -9.50
C GLN A 50 -18.20 -7.67 -8.79
N GLN A 51 -18.84 -7.46 -7.63
CA GLN A 51 -19.45 -8.53 -6.83
C GLN A 51 -20.98 -8.43 -6.74
N ARG A 52 -21.57 -7.28 -7.09
CA ARG A 52 -23.03 -7.07 -7.12
C ARG A 52 -23.41 -6.15 -8.27
N HIS A 53 -24.66 -6.22 -8.73
CA HIS A 53 -25.21 -5.24 -9.66
C HIS A 53 -25.64 -3.96 -8.93
N ALA A 54 -25.62 -2.85 -9.64
CA ALA A 54 -26.24 -1.61 -9.17
C ALA A 54 -27.76 -1.76 -9.09
N THR A 55 -28.40 -1.10 -8.13
CA THR A 55 -29.86 -1.01 -8.07
C THR A 55 -30.36 0.07 -9.03
N GLU A 56 -31.62 -0.02 -9.47
CA GLU A 56 -32.21 1.03 -10.31
C GLU A 56 -32.26 2.38 -9.59
N TYR A 57 -32.44 2.35 -8.27
CA TYR A 57 -32.32 3.54 -7.43
C TYR A 57 -30.92 4.15 -7.52
N GLU A 58 -29.85 3.36 -7.33
CA GLU A 58 -28.47 3.84 -7.49
C GLU A 58 -28.23 4.42 -8.89
N ILE A 59 -28.74 3.77 -9.95
CA ILE A 59 -28.64 4.23 -11.33
C ILE A 59 -29.31 5.60 -11.51
N GLY A 60 -30.54 5.78 -11.00
CA GLY A 60 -31.23 7.06 -11.06
C GLY A 60 -30.44 8.17 -10.35
N GLN A 61 -29.95 7.90 -9.14
CA GLN A 61 -29.17 8.87 -8.35
C GLN A 61 -27.89 9.35 -9.06
N TRP A 62 -27.24 8.49 -9.85
CA TRP A 62 -26.03 8.85 -10.59
C TRP A 62 -26.25 9.95 -11.62
N TYR A 63 -27.38 9.91 -12.33
CA TYR A 63 -27.64 10.81 -13.44
C TYR A 63 -28.56 11.97 -13.07
N ASP A 64 -29.53 11.76 -12.16
CA ASP A 64 -30.47 12.80 -11.77
C ASP A 64 -29.87 13.80 -10.77
N GLN A 65 -28.95 13.38 -9.91
CA GLN A 65 -28.39 14.22 -8.85
C GLN A 65 -26.92 14.61 -9.06
N ASN A 66 -26.11 13.70 -9.62
CA ASN A 66 -24.66 13.90 -9.74
C ASN A 66 -24.20 14.33 -11.13
N ASP A 67 -25.14 14.41 -12.09
CA ASP A 67 -24.93 14.88 -13.48
C ASP A 67 -23.74 14.20 -14.19
N PHE A 68 -23.58 12.89 -13.98
CA PHE A 68 -22.53 12.12 -14.67
C PHE A 68 -22.88 11.95 -16.15
N ALA A 69 -21.90 12.11 -17.05
CA ALA A 69 -22.14 12.18 -18.48
C ALA A 69 -21.72 10.92 -19.26
N GLY A 70 -21.49 9.79 -18.58
CA GLY A 70 -21.14 8.55 -19.26
C GLY A 70 -21.44 7.28 -18.48
N LEU A 71 -21.42 6.17 -19.21
CA LEU A 71 -21.82 4.84 -18.79
C LEU A 71 -20.75 3.81 -19.19
N ALA A 72 -20.43 2.91 -18.27
CA ALA A 72 -19.54 1.79 -18.51
C ALA A 72 -20.14 0.47 -18.01
N ILE A 73 -19.69 -0.63 -18.61
CA ILE A 73 -20.02 -2.01 -18.24
C ILE A 73 -18.78 -2.67 -17.65
N ILE A 74 -18.91 -3.26 -16.47
CA ILE A 74 -17.88 -4.09 -15.87
C ILE A 74 -17.85 -5.43 -16.62
N THR A 75 -16.67 -5.82 -17.10
CA THR A 75 -16.46 -7.06 -17.85
C THR A 75 -16.15 -8.22 -16.90
N GLY A 76 -16.14 -9.44 -17.45
CA GLY A 76 -15.89 -10.68 -16.73
C GLY A 76 -17.15 -11.40 -16.27
N ARG A 77 -17.00 -12.28 -15.29
CA ARG A 77 -18.01 -13.23 -14.81
C ARG A 77 -19.29 -12.55 -14.34
N ILE A 78 -19.19 -11.40 -13.69
CA ILE A 78 -20.36 -10.67 -13.17
C ILE A 78 -21.32 -10.25 -14.29
N SER A 79 -20.81 -10.00 -15.51
CA SER A 79 -21.61 -9.63 -16.68
C SER A 79 -21.66 -10.74 -17.74
N GLY A 80 -20.97 -11.87 -17.53
CA GLY A 80 -20.75 -12.89 -18.55
C GLY A 80 -20.19 -12.33 -19.86
N LEU A 81 -19.35 -11.29 -19.78
CA LEU A 81 -18.98 -10.45 -20.93
C LEU A 81 -17.46 -10.27 -21.03
N VAL A 82 -16.91 -10.48 -22.21
CA VAL A 82 -15.51 -10.23 -22.55
C VAL A 82 -15.47 -9.27 -23.72
N VAL A 83 -14.54 -8.31 -23.71
CA VAL A 83 -14.45 -7.31 -24.79
C VAL A 83 -13.04 -7.23 -25.32
N LEU A 84 -12.89 -7.37 -26.63
CA LEU A 84 -11.63 -7.15 -27.34
C LEU A 84 -11.62 -5.71 -27.88
N ASP A 85 -10.80 -4.87 -27.26
CA ASP A 85 -10.71 -3.42 -27.47
C ASP A 85 -9.47 -3.10 -28.31
N PHE A 86 -9.67 -2.68 -29.56
CA PHE A 86 -8.58 -2.31 -30.46
C PHE A 86 -8.24 -0.83 -30.37
N ASP A 87 -6.96 -0.56 -30.13
CA ASP A 87 -6.37 0.78 -30.11
C ASP A 87 -5.52 1.07 -31.37
N ASP A 88 -5.26 0.05 -32.19
CA ASP A 88 -4.50 0.10 -33.44
C ASP A 88 -5.33 -0.41 -34.64
N GLU A 89 -5.34 0.38 -35.73
CA GLU A 89 -6.13 0.09 -36.93
C GLU A 89 -5.60 -1.12 -37.71
N ILE A 90 -4.28 -1.28 -37.82
CA ILE A 90 -3.65 -2.36 -38.57
C ILE A 90 -3.94 -3.69 -37.88
N LEU A 91 -3.89 -3.72 -36.55
CA LEU A 91 -4.25 -4.89 -35.76
C LEU A 91 -5.73 -5.24 -35.87
N ALA A 92 -6.62 -4.25 -35.83
CA ALA A 92 -8.05 -4.48 -36.03
C ALA A 92 -8.35 -5.10 -37.41
N GLN A 93 -7.71 -4.59 -38.47
CA GLN A 93 -7.82 -5.15 -39.82
C GLN A 93 -7.19 -6.54 -39.94
N SER A 94 -6.07 -6.78 -39.25
CA SER A 94 -5.42 -8.09 -39.21
C SER A 94 -6.30 -9.14 -38.52
N PHE A 95 -6.90 -8.79 -37.37
CA PHE A 95 -7.85 -9.64 -36.67
C PHE A 95 -9.07 -9.94 -37.53
N ALA A 96 -9.64 -8.93 -38.19
CA ALA A 96 -10.80 -9.12 -39.06
C ALA A 96 -10.51 -10.02 -40.27
N ARG A 97 -9.29 -10.01 -40.80
CA ARG A 97 -8.86 -10.91 -41.88
C ARG A 97 -8.60 -12.34 -41.41
N GLN A 98 -7.97 -12.50 -40.24
CA GLN A 98 -7.59 -13.83 -39.71
C GLN A 98 -8.77 -14.57 -39.08
N LEU A 99 -9.66 -13.84 -38.38
CA LEU A 99 -10.76 -14.39 -37.60
C LEU A 99 -12.08 -13.66 -37.94
N PRO A 100 -12.53 -13.72 -39.21
CA PRO A 100 -13.68 -12.95 -39.68
C PRO A 100 -14.98 -13.30 -38.94
N HIS A 101 -15.15 -14.56 -38.52
CA HIS A 101 -16.34 -14.99 -37.78
C HIS A 101 -16.46 -14.31 -36.41
N LEU A 102 -15.35 -13.96 -35.77
CA LEU A 102 -15.35 -13.25 -34.48
C LEU A 102 -15.70 -11.76 -34.62
N THR A 103 -15.61 -11.18 -35.81
CA THR A 103 -16.05 -9.79 -36.04
C THR A 103 -17.56 -9.65 -36.16
N GLN A 104 -18.28 -10.75 -36.33
CA GLN A 104 -19.75 -10.80 -36.44
C GLN A 104 -20.41 -10.81 -35.07
N THR A 105 -20.05 -9.86 -34.22
CA THR A 105 -20.55 -9.74 -32.85
C THR A 105 -20.98 -8.30 -32.54
N ARG A 106 -21.61 -8.06 -31.39
CA ARG A 106 -21.94 -6.71 -30.95
C ARG A 106 -20.66 -5.85 -30.93
N THR A 107 -20.68 -4.71 -31.63
CA THR A 107 -19.50 -3.85 -31.80
C THR A 107 -19.82 -2.41 -31.46
N ILE A 108 -18.95 -1.80 -30.64
CA ILE A 108 -19.00 -0.38 -30.31
C ILE A 108 -17.74 0.29 -30.85
N ARG A 109 -17.89 1.39 -31.58
CA ARG A 109 -16.77 2.21 -32.04
C ARG A 109 -16.34 3.20 -30.97
N SER A 110 -15.03 3.33 -30.79
CA SER A 110 -14.42 4.28 -29.87
C SER A 110 -14.38 5.71 -30.43
N GLY A 111 -14.54 6.72 -29.57
CA GLY A 111 -14.79 8.10 -30.04
C GLY A 111 -13.57 8.88 -30.48
N SER A 112 -12.40 8.53 -29.93
CA SER A 112 -11.15 9.24 -30.25
C SER A 112 -10.47 8.72 -31.50
N ARG A 113 -10.67 7.43 -31.85
CA ARG A 113 -9.95 6.74 -32.94
C ARG A 113 -10.87 6.02 -33.93
N GLY A 114 -12.15 5.85 -33.62
CA GLY A 114 -13.10 5.17 -34.50
C GLY A 114 -12.88 3.66 -34.60
N LEU A 115 -12.14 3.06 -33.66
CA LEU A 115 -11.75 1.65 -33.70
C LEU A 115 -12.77 0.75 -32.98
N PRO A 116 -12.89 -0.53 -33.40
CA PRO A 116 -13.93 -1.44 -32.91
C PRO A 116 -13.59 -2.04 -31.54
N HIS A 117 -14.58 -2.06 -30.66
CA HIS A 117 -14.62 -2.87 -29.46
C HIS A 117 -15.59 -4.04 -29.73
N TYR A 118 -15.07 -5.26 -29.84
CA TYR A 118 -15.87 -6.45 -30.08
C TYR A 118 -16.31 -7.07 -28.75
N TYR A 119 -17.62 -7.18 -28.53
CA TYR A 119 -18.20 -7.71 -27.31
C TYR A 119 -18.52 -9.18 -27.51
N TYR A 120 -18.20 -10.02 -26.53
CA TYR A 120 -18.46 -11.46 -26.57
C TYR A 120 -19.08 -11.94 -25.26
N LYS A 121 -19.96 -12.94 -25.35
CA LYS A 121 -20.53 -13.61 -24.19
C LYS A 121 -19.63 -14.78 -23.77
N LEU A 122 -19.28 -14.82 -22.49
CA LEU A 122 -18.46 -15.88 -21.91
C LEU A 122 -19.36 -16.85 -21.13
N PRO A 123 -19.45 -18.14 -21.54
CA PRO A 123 -20.15 -19.16 -20.77
C PRO A 123 -19.59 -19.29 -19.34
N SER A 124 -20.44 -19.55 -18.36
CA SER A 124 -20.05 -19.63 -16.94
C SER A 124 -19.01 -20.70 -16.61
N HIS A 125 -18.87 -21.72 -17.46
CA HIS A 125 -17.90 -22.81 -17.31
C HIS A 125 -16.53 -22.51 -17.95
N LEU A 126 -16.41 -21.43 -18.73
CA LEU A 126 -15.17 -21.01 -19.37
C LEU A 126 -14.62 -19.77 -18.66
N SER A 127 -13.30 -19.66 -18.60
CA SER A 127 -12.61 -18.49 -18.05
C SER A 127 -11.52 -18.03 -18.99
N ILE A 128 -11.46 -16.72 -19.22
CA ILE A 128 -10.40 -16.09 -20.00
C ILE A 128 -9.80 -14.95 -19.16
N SER A 129 -8.48 -14.85 -19.18
CA SER A 129 -7.75 -13.81 -18.46
C SER A 129 -7.89 -12.45 -19.16
N THR A 130 -7.66 -11.37 -18.43
CA THR A 130 -7.49 -10.05 -19.05
C THR A 130 -6.07 -9.98 -19.64
N HIS A 131 -5.94 -9.63 -20.92
CA HIS A 131 -4.65 -9.42 -21.59
C HIS A 131 -4.50 -7.96 -22.00
N LYS A 132 -3.29 -7.41 -21.82
CA LYS A 132 -2.94 -6.07 -22.27
C LYS A 132 -1.80 -6.17 -23.28
N CYS A 133 -2.10 -6.07 -24.56
CA CYS A 133 -1.11 -6.16 -25.63
C CYS A 133 -0.90 -4.79 -26.28
N ALA A 134 0.21 -4.62 -27.02
CA ALA A 134 0.43 -3.38 -27.75
C ALA A 134 -0.62 -3.23 -28.85
N GLY A 135 -1.52 -2.25 -28.72
CA GLY A 135 -2.54 -1.93 -29.72
C GLY A 135 -3.85 -2.74 -29.63
N VAL A 136 -3.96 -3.70 -28.70
CA VAL A 136 -5.20 -4.43 -28.43
C VAL A 136 -5.26 -4.89 -26.96
N ASP A 137 -6.39 -4.64 -26.31
CA ASP A 137 -6.66 -5.05 -24.92
C ASP A 137 -7.85 -6.03 -24.88
N LEU A 138 -7.65 -7.18 -24.25
CA LEU A 138 -8.73 -8.13 -23.94
C LEU A 138 -9.22 -7.88 -22.52
N GLN A 139 -10.39 -7.25 -22.38
CA GLN A 139 -11.00 -6.88 -21.11
C GLN A 139 -11.94 -8.00 -20.62
N ALA A 140 -11.52 -8.72 -19.57
CA ALA A 140 -12.29 -9.79 -18.92
C ALA A 140 -12.53 -9.45 -17.44
N ASP A 141 -12.28 -10.38 -16.51
CA ASP A 141 -12.48 -10.16 -15.07
C ASP A 141 -11.66 -8.95 -14.54
N GLY A 142 -12.31 -8.14 -13.71
CA GLY A 142 -11.66 -7.02 -13.01
C GLY A 142 -11.43 -5.76 -13.85
N ARG A 143 -12.08 -5.66 -15.01
CA ARG A 143 -12.02 -4.50 -15.92
C ARG A 143 -13.41 -3.95 -16.22
N TYR A 144 -13.47 -2.81 -16.89
CA TYR A 144 -14.70 -2.24 -17.42
C TYR A 144 -14.42 -1.55 -18.75
N VAL A 145 -15.47 -1.42 -19.57
CA VAL A 145 -15.43 -0.72 -20.85
C VAL A 145 -16.49 0.36 -20.88
N VAL A 146 -16.15 1.52 -21.43
CA VAL A 146 -17.13 2.58 -21.67
C VAL A 146 -17.99 2.19 -22.87
N THR A 147 -19.31 2.41 -22.77
CA THR A 147 -20.29 1.94 -23.76
C THR A 147 -21.18 3.09 -24.25
N SER A 148 -21.88 2.84 -25.36
CA SER A 148 -22.98 3.68 -25.83
C SER A 148 -24.11 3.71 -24.80
N PRO A 149 -24.84 4.84 -24.60
CA PRO A 149 -24.84 6.08 -25.37
C PRO A 149 -23.86 7.16 -24.86
N THR A 150 -22.77 6.79 -24.18
CA THR A 150 -21.73 7.77 -23.79
C THR A 150 -21.19 8.49 -25.03
N GLU A 151 -21.02 9.80 -24.94
CA GLU A 151 -20.53 10.59 -26.07
C GLU A 151 -19.16 10.08 -26.56
N GLY A 152 -19.06 9.87 -27.87
CA GLY A 152 -17.91 9.23 -28.51
C GLY A 152 -18.03 7.71 -28.62
N TYR A 153 -18.96 7.04 -27.96
CA TYR A 153 -19.12 5.58 -28.09
C TYR A 153 -20.40 5.28 -28.88
N THR A 154 -20.23 4.92 -30.15
CA THR A 154 -21.33 4.66 -31.08
C THR A 154 -21.50 3.17 -31.30
N LEU A 155 -22.74 2.68 -31.18
CA LEU A 155 -23.08 1.31 -31.54
C LEU A 155 -22.96 1.14 -33.06
N GLU A 156 -21.98 0.35 -33.51
CA GLU A 156 -21.76 0.06 -34.94
C GLU A 156 -22.56 -1.17 -35.36
N ARG A 157 -22.48 -2.25 -34.56
CA ARG A 157 -23.26 -3.47 -34.75
C ARG A 157 -24.08 -3.78 -33.50
N GLY A 158 -25.41 -3.76 -33.65
CA GLY A 158 -26.36 -4.13 -32.60
C GLY A 158 -26.48 -5.64 -32.38
N GLY A 159 -27.44 -6.05 -31.55
CA GLY A 159 -27.69 -7.46 -31.22
C GLY A 159 -27.02 -7.94 -29.94
N GLN A 160 -27.17 -9.24 -29.68
CA GLN A 160 -26.53 -9.94 -28.55
C GLN A 160 -25.07 -10.27 -28.91
N PRO A 161 -24.13 -10.17 -27.95
CA PRO A 161 -22.76 -10.63 -28.15
C PRO A 161 -22.69 -12.12 -28.55
N LEU A 162 -21.80 -12.46 -29.47
CA LEU A 162 -21.48 -13.83 -29.86
C LEU A 162 -20.99 -14.61 -28.63
N MET A 163 -21.50 -15.83 -28.44
CA MET A 163 -21.04 -16.74 -27.39
C MET A 163 -19.71 -17.35 -27.78
N LEU A 164 -18.67 -17.19 -26.96
CA LEU A 164 -17.38 -17.81 -27.21
C LEU A 164 -17.42 -19.30 -26.91
N THR A 165 -16.85 -20.09 -27.83
CA THR A 165 -16.49 -21.49 -27.59
C THR A 165 -15.04 -21.59 -27.10
N SER A 166 -14.64 -22.76 -26.59
CA SER A 166 -13.23 -23.01 -26.23
C SER A 166 -12.27 -22.82 -27.42
N ALA A 167 -12.72 -23.15 -28.65
CA ALA A 167 -11.93 -22.96 -29.86
C ALA A 167 -11.77 -21.46 -30.20
N ASP A 168 -12.81 -20.66 -30.01
CA ASP A 168 -12.73 -19.20 -30.22
C ASP A 168 -11.80 -18.53 -29.20
N ILE A 169 -11.85 -18.97 -27.94
CA ILE A 169 -10.92 -18.49 -26.89
C ILE A 169 -9.48 -18.78 -27.30
N GLN A 170 -9.19 -20.02 -27.70
CA GLN A 170 -7.85 -20.40 -28.18
C GLN A 170 -7.43 -19.61 -29.43
N ALA A 171 -8.35 -19.32 -30.35
CA ALA A 171 -8.05 -18.52 -31.53
C ALA A 171 -7.72 -17.06 -31.17
N ILE A 172 -8.45 -16.47 -30.22
CA ILE A 172 -8.17 -15.12 -29.70
C ILE A 172 -6.83 -15.11 -28.96
N GLU A 173 -6.60 -16.05 -28.05
CA GLU A 173 -5.33 -16.16 -27.31
C GLU A 173 -4.16 -16.37 -28.27
N GLY A 174 -4.28 -17.27 -29.25
CA GLY A 174 -3.25 -17.49 -30.26
C GLY A 174 -2.99 -16.26 -31.13
N PHE A 175 -4.01 -15.44 -31.44
CA PHE A 175 -3.81 -14.15 -32.10
C PHE A 175 -3.02 -13.18 -31.20
N LEU A 176 -3.35 -13.10 -29.92
CA LEU A 176 -2.66 -12.24 -28.96
C LEU A 176 -1.22 -12.68 -28.70
N ASP A 177 -0.96 -13.99 -28.62
CA ASP A 177 0.36 -14.58 -28.42
C ASP A 177 1.29 -14.28 -29.59
N ARG A 178 0.78 -14.25 -30.83
CA ARG A 178 1.56 -13.82 -32.00
C ARG A 178 1.97 -12.34 -31.96
N LEU A 179 1.26 -11.51 -31.20
CA LEU A 179 1.62 -10.10 -30.97
C LEU A 179 2.67 -9.97 -29.85
N VAL A 180 2.80 -10.98 -29.00
CA VAL A 180 3.90 -11.10 -28.05
C VAL A 180 5.06 -11.72 -28.82
N VAL A 181 5.94 -10.87 -29.38
CA VAL A 181 7.20 -11.34 -29.97
C VAL A 181 7.88 -12.25 -28.95
N PRO A 182 8.04 -13.56 -29.22
CA PRO A 182 8.88 -14.40 -28.39
C PRO A 182 10.30 -13.88 -28.59
N VAL A 183 10.96 -13.49 -27.51
CA VAL A 183 12.42 -13.39 -27.53
C VAL A 183 12.93 -14.82 -27.64
N SER A 184 12.99 -15.33 -28.88
CA SER A 184 13.69 -16.57 -29.19
C SER A 184 15.14 -16.35 -28.82
N GLN A 185 15.63 -17.11 -27.85
CA GLN A 185 17.06 -17.20 -27.55
C GLN A 185 17.75 -17.85 -28.76
N PRO A 186 18.69 -17.13 -29.38
CA PRO A 186 20.06 -17.63 -29.42
C PRO A 186 21.04 -16.61 -28.83
N GLU A 187 22.20 -17.10 -28.38
CA GLU A 187 23.39 -16.31 -28.01
C GLU A 187 23.36 -15.46 -26.72
N VAL A 188 23.00 -16.10 -25.59
CA VAL A 188 23.30 -15.53 -24.27
C VAL A 188 24.82 -15.56 -23.96
N GLU A 189 25.61 -16.42 -24.64
CA GLU A 189 27.07 -16.47 -24.46
C GLU A 189 27.81 -15.34 -25.22
N GLU A 190 27.35 -14.96 -26.41
CA GLU A 190 27.98 -13.91 -27.21
C GLU A 190 27.64 -12.51 -26.71
N LEU A 191 26.39 -12.29 -26.27
CA LEU A 191 25.99 -11.05 -25.60
C LEU A 191 26.68 -10.85 -24.24
N ARG A 192 27.08 -11.93 -23.54
CA ARG A 192 27.90 -11.86 -22.31
C ARG A 192 29.32 -11.37 -22.58
N ASN A 193 29.92 -11.79 -23.69
CA ASN A 193 31.25 -11.32 -24.08
C ASN A 193 31.23 -9.87 -24.61
N ILE A 194 30.11 -9.42 -25.18
CA ILE A 194 29.90 -8.01 -25.55
C ILE A 194 29.62 -7.16 -24.31
N THR A 195 28.74 -7.60 -23.40
CA THR A 195 28.39 -6.82 -22.19
C THR A 195 29.51 -6.72 -21.17
N ASN A 196 30.39 -7.73 -21.07
CA ASN A 196 31.59 -7.67 -20.22
C ASN A 196 32.73 -6.83 -20.83
N LYS A 197 32.65 -6.47 -22.12
CA LYS A 197 33.57 -5.52 -22.78
C LYS A 197 33.08 -4.08 -22.78
N ILE A 198 31.80 -3.82 -22.46
CA ILE A 198 31.26 -2.45 -22.39
C ILE A 198 31.39 -1.96 -20.94
N THR A 199 32.63 -1.70 -20.54
CA THR A 199 32.98 -0.92 -19.34
C THR A 199 33.07 0.58 -19.67
N GLU A 200 32.54 0.99 -20.81
CA GLU A 200 32.44 2.39 -21.23
C GLU A 200 30.97 2.81 -21.39
N PRO A 201 30.62 4.07 -21.06
CA PRO A 201 29.27 4.56 -21.18
C PRO A 201 28.82 4.42 -22.63
N ILE A 202 27.70 3.71 -22.86
CA ILE A 202 27.01 3.72 -24.16
C ILE A 202 26.66 5.18 -24.46
N THR A 203 27.48 5.80 -25.31
CA THR A 203 27.30 7.15 -25.82
C THR A 203 26.25 7.03 -26.90
N ILE A 204 24.98 7.21 -26.53
CA ILE A 204 23.87 7.27 -27.48
C ILE A 204 24.20 8.38 -28.48
N SER A 205 24.25 8.11 -29.77
CA SER A 205 24.56 9.12 -30.80
C SER A 205 23.45 10.19 -30.85
N PRO A 206 23.74 11.43 -31.27
CA PRO A 206 22.72 12.44 -31.53
C PRO A 206 21.64 11.97 -32.50
N ASP A 207 22.01 11.14 -33.48
CA ASP A 207 21.06 10.59 -34.46
C ASP A 207 20.18 9.49 -33.84
N ASP A 208 20.76 8.60 -33.02
CA ASP A 208 19.99 7.62 -32.26
C ASP A 208 18.95 8.29 -31.35
N LEU A 209 19.28 9.44 -30.76
CA LEU A 209 18.33 10.22 -29.95
C LEU A 209 17.17 10.76 -30.79
N ARG A 210 17.43 11.20 -32.03
CA ARG A 210 16.39 11.68 -32.94
C ARG A 210 15.50 10.52 -33.39
N ASP A 211 16.08 9.40 -33.79
CA ASP A 211 15.34 8.21 -34.21
C ASP A 211 14.49 7.64 -33.07
N LEU A 212 15.05 7.62 -31.86
CA LEU A 212 14.33 7.20 -30.66
C LEU A 212 13.16 8.12 -30.34
N TYR A 213 13.30 9.43 -30.59
CA TYR A 213 12.18 10.36 -30.47
C TYR A 213 11.08 10.04 -31.48
N LEU A 214 11.43 9.85 -32.76
CA LEU A 214 10.49 9.51 -33.82
C LEU A 214 9.72 8.21 -33.52
N ASP A 215 10.41 7.12 -33.17
CA ASP A 215 9.78 5.84 -32.81
C ASP A 215 8.80 6.00 -31.65
N ARG A 216 9.18 6.75 -30.61
CA ARG A 216 8.32 6.97 -29.44
C ARG A 216 7.10 7.82 -29.75
N THR A 217 7.21 8.79 -30.66
CA THR A 217 6.07 9.63 -31.03
C THR A 217 4.91 8.81 -31.57
N ASN A 218 5.20 7.75 -32.34
CA ASN A 218 4.22 6.82 -32.88
C ASN A 218 3.51 6.00 -31.77
N ARG A 219 4.19 5.73 -30.64
CA ARG A 219 3.68 4.82 -29.60
C ARG A 219 2.97 5.51 -28.43
N MET A 220 3.43 6.69 -28.00
CA MET A 220 3.00 7.29 -26.72
C MET A 220 2.62 8.77 -26.78
N GLY A 221 2.56 9.33 -28.00
CA GLY A 221 2.20 10.72 -28.25
C GLY A 221 3.38 11.68 -28.12
N ARG A 222 3.34 12.76 -28.90
CA ARG A 222 4.45 13.71 -29.15
C ARG A 222 5.14 14.23 -27.88
N ASN A 223 4.35 14.67 -26.89
CA ASN A 223 4.90 15.30 -25.67
C ASN A 223 5.52 14.28 -24.71
N ASN A 224 4.86 13.13 -24.54
CA ASN A 224 5.38 12.05 -23.71
C ASN A 224 6.67 11.47 -24.32
N ALA A 225 6.69 11.33 -25.64
CA ALA A 225 7.88 10.92 -26.36
C ALA A 225 9.04 11.91 -26.16
N LEU A 226 8.77 13.23 -26.26
CA LEU A 226 9.79 14.26 -26.04
C LEU A 226 10.34 14.18 -24.62
N PHE A 227 9.47 14.04 -23.62
CA PHE A 227 9.87 13.94 -22.22
C PHE A 227 10.72 12.69 -21.95
N GLN A 228 10.34 11.52 -22.48
CA GLN A 228 11.10 10.28 -22.29
C GLN A 228 12.45 10.31 -23.02
N THR A 229 12.51 10.86 -24.23
CA THR A 229 13.78 11.00 -24.95
C THR A 229 14.69 12.01 -24.29
N ALA A 230 14.16 13.12 -23.78
CA ALA A 230 14.94 14.08 -22.98
C ALA A 230 15.48 13.47 -21.67
N LEU A 231 14.73 12.59 -21.00
CA LEU A 231 15.24 11.84 -19.84
C LEU A 231 16.40 10.91 -20.22
N GLN A 232 16.32 10.27 -21.38
CA GLN A 232 17.36 9.36 -21.85
C GLN A 232 18.61 10.10 -22.31
N ALA A 233 18.45 11.25 -22.98
CA ALA A 233 19.56 12.16 -23.29
C ALA A 233 20.28 12.61 -22.00
N ARG A 234 19.51 13.05 -20.99
CA ARG A 234 20.07 13.43 -19.68
C ARG A 234 20.84 12.28 -19.03
N ASP A 235 20.27 11.07 -19.04
CA ASP A 235 20.91 9.91 -18.41
C ASP A 235 22.14 9.41 -19.19
N ALA A 236 22.21 9.69 -20.49
CA ALA A 236 23.37 9.47 -21.34
C ALA A 236 24.44 10.59 -21.23
N GLY A 237 24.20 11.63 -20.42
CA GLY A 237 25.16 12.70 -20.14
C GLY A 237 25.03 13.94 -21.01
N TYR A 238 24.02 14.05 -21.89
CA TYR A 238 23.77 15.26 -22.66
C TYR A 238 23.33 16.41 -21.76
N ASP A 239 23.90 17.59 -21.96
CA ASP A 239 23.43 18.81 -21.31
C ASP A 239 22.06 19.25 -21.86
N GLN A 240 21.37 20.08 -21.09
CA GLN A 240 20.04 20.56 -21.45
C GLN A 240 20.03 21.35 -22.77
N GLY A 241 21.10 22.10 -23.05
CA GLY A 241 21.23 22.91 -24.27
C GLY A 241 21.35 22.04 -25.51
N THR A 242 22.21 21.05 -25.48
CA THR A 242 22.38 20.09 -26.59
C THR A 242 21.11 19.28 -26.82
N ALA A 243 20.48 18.75 -25.76
CA ALA A 243 19.21 18.03 -25.91
C ALA A 243 18.09 18.92 -26.49
N PHE A 244 18.10 20.21 -26.16
CA PHE A 244 17.18 21.19 -26.73
C PHE A 244 17.41 21.40 -28.22
N GLN A 245 18.66 21.60 -28.65
CA GLN A 245 19.00 21.77 -30.07
C GLN A 245 18.62 20.55 -30.91
N LEU A 246 18.83 19.33 -30.39
CA LEU A 246 18.56 18.10 -31.11
C LEU A 246 17.06 17.81 -31.29
N LEU A 247 16.24 18.10 -30.27
CA LEU A 247 14.86 17.62 -30.20
C LEU A 247 13.79 18.71 -30.43
N ALA A 248 14.08 19.98 -30.13
CA ALA A 248 13.06 21.04 -30.17
C ALA A 248 12.54 21.35 -31.57
N GLU A 249 13.43 21.38 -32.57
CA GLU A 249 13.02 21.60 -33.97
C GLU A 249 12.22 20.43 -34.53
N LEU A 250 12.63 19.19 -34.23
CA LEU A 250 11.91 17.99 -34.65
C LEU A 250 10.50 17.98 -34.05
N HIS A 251 10.39 18.33 -32.77
CA HIS A 251 9.11 18.45 -32.07
C HIS A 251 8.19 19.55 -32.64
N ALA A 252 8.78 20.65 -33.13
CA ALA A 252 8.05 21.75 -33.75
C ALA A 252 7.62 21.47 -35.20
N LYS A 253 8.34 20.59 -35.91
CA LYS A 253 8.05 20.23 -37.32
C LYS A 253 7.01 19.10 -37.45
N MET A 254 6.75 18.31 -36.40
CA MET A 254 5.78 17.20 -36.44
C MET A 254 4.33 17.67 -36.66
N VAL A 255 3.65 17.05 -37.62
CA VAL A 255 2.25 17.36 -37.99
C VAL A 255 1.28 16.98 -36.87
N CYS A 256 0.43 17.92 -36.47
CA CYS A 256 -0.74 17.67 -35.61
C CYS A 256 -1.80 18.77 -35.79
N LYS A 257 -2.92 18.65 -35.05
CA LYS A 257 -4.20 19.39 -35.15
C LYS A 257 -4.16 20.76 -35.86
N PRO A 258 -5.14 21.07 -36.72
CA PRO A 258 -5.14 22.27 -37.58
C PRO A 258 -5.09 23.63 -36.83
N SER A 259 -5.21 23.65 -35.51
CA SER A 259 -5.27 24.86 -34.68
C SER A 259 -3.96 25.27 -34.00
N GLU A 260 -2.89 24.46 -34.02
CA GLU A 260 -1.65 24.75 -33.25
C GLU A 260 -0.52 25.34 -34.10
N ARG A 261 0.05 26.46 -33.65
CA ARG A 261 1.15 27.13 -34.36
C ARG A 261 2.51 26.49 -34.04
N PRO A 262 3.46 26.43 -35.00
CA PRO A 262 4.82 25.91 -34.75
C PRO A 262 5.54 26.60 -33.57
N GLN A 263 5.30 27.90 -33.35
CA GLN A 263 5.91 28.68 -32.26
C GLN A 263 5.44 28.22 -30.87
N GLU A 264 4.15 27.87 -30.72
CA GLU A 264 3.58 27.36 -29.47
C GLU A 264 4.18 25.99 -29.14
N ARG A 265 4.37 25.16 -30.16
CA ARG A 265 5.01 23.85 -30.06
C ARG A 265 6.48 23.93 -29.65
N PHE A 266 7.20 24.93 -30.15
CA PHE A 266 8.58 25.17 -29.74
C PHE A 266 8.67 25.62 -28.27
N ALA A 267 7.76 26.48 -27.82
CA ALA A 267 7.67 26.91 -26.42
C ALA A 267 7.31 25.74 -25.47
N GLU A 268 6.46 24.83 -25.93
CA GLU A 268 6.11 23.60 -25.23
C GLU A 268 7.30 22.62 -25.13
N ALA A 269 8.06 22.46 -26.20
CA ALA A 269 9.28 21.66 -26.20
C ALA A 269 10.27 22.14 -25.14
N LYS A 270 10.46 23.47 -25.07
CA LYS A 270 11.33 24.12 -24.07
C LYS A 270 10.91 23.77 -22.64
N LYS A 271 9.62 23.86 -22.33
CA LYS A 271 9.09 23.52 -20.99
C LYS A 271 9.25 22.04 -20.66
N THR A 272 9.02 21.17 -21.64
CA THR A 272 9.08 19.71 -21.46
C THR A 272 10.51 19.23 -21.21
N ILE A 273 11.47 19.74 -21.99
CA ILE A 273 12.89 19.43 -21.81
C ILE A 273 13.40 20.00 -20.49
N ALA A 274 13.04 21.25 -20.14
CA ALA A 274 13.37 21.81 -18.83
C ALA A 274 12.82 20.97 -17.67
N SER A 275 11.61 20.43 -17.80
CA SER A 275 11.04 19.52 -16.81
C SER A 275 11.78 18.19 -16.72
N ALA A 276 12.31 17.65 -17.82
CA ALA A 276 13.08 16.40 -17.80
C ALA A 276 14.43 16.59 -17.09
N TYR A 277 15.03 17.77 -17.26
CA TYR A 277 16.32 18.17 -16.68
C TYR A 277 16.22 18.76 -15.27
N SER A 278 15.01 18.92 -14.71
CA SER A 278 14.82 19.47 -13.36
C SER A 278 15.36 18.56 -12.24
N ARG A 279 15.86 17.37 -12.58
CA ARG A 279 16.40 16.35 -11.66
C ARG A 279 17.70 15.78 -12.25
N PRO A 280 18.66 15.36 -11.41
CA PRO A 280 19.92 14.78 -11.88
C PRO A 280 19.68 13.45 -12.62
N ALA A 281 20.68 13.04 -13.42
CA ALA A 281 20.69 11.78 -14.14
C ALA A 281 20.40 10.58 -13.21
N ARG A 282 19.61 9.62 -13.71
CA ARG A 282 19.33 8.39 -12.96
C ARG A 282 20.62 7.57 -12.87
N LYS A 283 21.04 7.19 -11.66
CA LYS A 283 22.11 6.18 -11.49
C LYS A 283 21.64 4.87 -12.13
N ARG A 284 22.42 4.33 -13.06
CA ARG A 284 22.18 3.00 -13.66
C ARG A 284 22.11 2.00 -12.51
N THR A 285 21.03 1.22 -12.46
CA THR A 285 20.87 0.21 -11.41
C THR A 285 21.85 -0.90 -11.74
N GLU A 286 22.96 -0.97 -11.01
CA GLU A 286 23.83 -2.14 -11.02
C GLU A 286 22.97 -3.38 -10.78
N ILE A 287 23.16 -4.44 -11.56
CA ILE A 287 22.45 -5.71 -11.37
C ILE A 287 22.94 -6.26 -10.03
N SER A 288 22.20 -5.97 -8.97
CA SER A 288 22.56 -6.42 -7.64
C SER A 288 22.18 -7.89 -7.45
N ASN A 289 23.02 -8.64 -6.74
CA ASN A 289 22.72 -10.01 -6.33
C ASN A 289 21.55 -9.99 -5.33
N GLY A 290 20.33 -10.20 -5.82
CA GLY A 290 19.11 -10.16 -5.01
C GLY A 290 17.83 -10.10 -5.82
N LEU A 291 16.69 -10.12 -5.12
CA LEU A 291 15.36 -10.03 -5.74
C LEU A 291 15.08 -8.62 -6.29
N PRO A 292 14.30 -8.51 -7.38
CA PRO A 292 13.77 -7.24 -7.84
C PRO A 292 12.92 -6.55 -6.75
N ASN A 293 12.98 -5.21 -6.70
CA ASN A 293 12.26 -4.45 -5.68
C ASN A 293 10.75 -4.70 -5.71
N SER A 294 10.19 -4.86 -6.91
CA SER A 294 8.77 -5.16 -7.10
C SER A 294 8.35 -6.53 -6.52
N VAL A 295 9.21 -7.54 -6.64
CA VAL A 295 9.00 -8.87 -6.03
C VAL A 295 9.10 -8.78 -4.51
N ARG A 296 10.07 -8.03 -3.98
CA ARG A 296 10.20 -7.80 -2.53
C ARG A 296 8.95 -7.15 -1.93
N GLU A 297 8.50 -6.07 -2.55
CA GLU A 297 7.30 -5.33 -2.14
C GLU A 297 6.05 -6.23 -2.17
N TYR A 298 5.88 -7.02 -3.24
CA TYR A 298 4.77 -7.95 -3.37
C TYR A 298 4.70 -8.93 -2.20
N PHE A 299 5.81 -9.62 -1.90
CA PHE A 299 5.83 -10.59 -0.79
C PHE A 299 5.66 -9.92 0.58
N LEU A 300 6.19 -8.71 0.76
CA LEU A 300 6.01 -7.95 1.99
C LEU A 300 4.57 -7.52 2.22
N THR A 301 3.88 -7.04 1.18
CA THR A 301 2.46 -6.66 1.24
C THR A 301 1.56 -7.86 1.52
N ASN A 302 1.90 -9.04 0.99
CA ASN A 302 1.19 -10.30 1.24
C ASN A 302 1.60 -11.01 2.55
N GLN A 303 2.31 -10.34 3.45
CA GLN A 303 2.77 -10.87 4.75
C GLN A 303 3.68 -12.11 4.64
N GLN A 304 4.25 -12.39 3.48
CA GLN A 304 5.18 -13.50 3.23
C GLN A 304 6.63 -13.09 3.55
N THR A 305 6.83 -12.50 4.74
CA THR A 305 8.14 -11.95 5.14
C THR A 305 9.20 -13.02 5.36
N ALA A 306 8.82 -14.23 5.76
CA ALA A 306 9.76 -15.35 5.89
C ALA A 306 10.28 -15.80 4.52
N LEU A 307 9.39 -15.93 3.53
CA LEU A 307 9.72 -16.33 2.17
C LEU A 307 10.69 -15.36 1.51
N VAL A 308 10.34 -14.06 1.48
CA VAL A 308 11.17 -13.05 0.81
C VAL A 308 12.56 -12.96 1.42
N ARG A 309 12.68 -13.08 2.76
CA ARG A 309 13.96 -13.08 3.45
C ARG A 309 14.81 -14.30 3.11
N VAL A 310 14.20 -15.49 3.03
CA VAL A 310 14.94 -16.69 2.61
C VAL A 310 15.39 -16.56 1.16
N LEU A 311 14.53 -16.14 0.25
CA LEU A 311 14.88 -15.96 -1.16
C LEU A 311 16.00 -14.92 -1.35
N ASP A 312 15.83 -13.70 -0.82
CA ASP A 312 16.88 -12.66 -0.90
C ASP A 312 18.18 -13.16 -0.25
N GLY A 313 18.11 -13.79 0.93
CA GLY A 313 19.29 -14.33 1.60
C GLY A 313 20.04 -15.36 0.73
N LEU A 314 19.32 -16.23 0.03
CA LEU A 314 19.91 -17.22 -0.88
C LEU A 314 20.56 -16.55 -2.10
N TYR A 315 19.89 -15.60 -2.77
CA TYR A 315 20.48 -14.88 -3.91
C TYR A 315 21.65 -13.98 -3.51
N ILE A 316 21.57 -13.26 -2.37
CA ILE A 316 22.66 -12.43 -1.84
C ILE A 316 23.88 -13.30 -1.51
N SER A 317 23.65 -14.53 -1.04
CA SER A 317 24.72 -15.49 -0.77
C SER A 317 25.37 -16.07 -2.05
N GLY A 318 24.84 -15.75 -3.24
CA GLY A 318 25.42 -16.12 -4.54
C GLY A 318 24.80 -17.35 -5.20
N LEU A 319 23.66 -17.86 -4.71
CA LEU A 319 22.91 -18.90 -5.41
C LEU A 319 22.14 -18.32 -6.60
N ILE A 320 22.00 -19.12 -7.65
CA ILE A 320 21.32 -18.75 -8.88
C ILE A 320 20.03 -19.58 -9.00
N GLY A 321 19.05 -19.08 -9.76
CA GLY A 321 17.85 -19.86 -10.05
C GLY A 321 18.19 -21.20 -10.70
N GLU A 322 17.35 -22.21 -10.46
CA GLU A 322 17.54 -23.63 -10.77
C GLU A 322 18.55 -24.40 -9.90
N ASP A 323 19.27 -23.74 -8.98
CA ASP A 323 20.13 -24.45 -8.04
C ASP A 323 19.34 -25.43 -7.16
N VAL A 324 19.87 -26.65 -7.02
CA VAL A 324 19.27 -27.71 -6.21
C VAL A 324 19.85 -27.69 -4.79
N ILE A 325 18.99 -27.42 -3.81
CA ILE A 325 19.36 -27.21 -2.42
C ILE A 325 18.48 -28.03 -1.46
N THR A 326 19.05 -28.44 -0.32
CA THR A 326 18.33 -29.14 0.76
C THR A 326 18.00 -28.20 1.92
N GLU A 327 17.02 -28.56 2.76
CA GLU A 327 16.69 -27.78 3.98
C GLU A 327 17.93 -27.51 4.83
N ARG A 328 18.80 -28.51 5.00
CA ARG A 328 20.02 -28.39 5.80
C ARG A 328 20.99 -27.39 5.17
N GLN A 329 21.23 -27.47 3.86
CA GLN A 329 22.09 -26.52 3.17
C GLN A 329 21.57 -25.07 3.25
N ILE A 330 20.24 -24.87 3.19
CA ILE A 330 19.65 -23.54 3.39
C ILE A 330 19.89 -23.05 4.83
N CYS A 331 19.67 -23.92 5.82
CA CYS A 331 19.88 -23.55 7.23
C CYS A 331 21.35 -23.26 7.54
N ASP A 332 22.29 -24.05 6.99
CA ASP A 332 23.73 -23.87 7.20
C ASP A 332 24.21 -22.57 6.54
N ARG A 333 23.73 -22.27 5.33
CA ARG A 333 24.09 -21.05 4.58
C ARG A 333 23.49 -19.78 5.17
N LEU A 334 22.35 -19.87 5.86
CA LEU A 334 21.63 -18.75 6.48
C LEU A 334 21.65 -18.79 8.01
N ALA A 335 22.55 -19.57 8.64
CA ALA A 335 22.49 -19.92 10.07
C ALA A 335 22.38 -18.70 11.00
N ASP A 336 23.14 -17.64 10.72
CA ASP A 336 23.21 -16.42 11.55
C ASP A 336 22.19 -15.35 11.15
N VAL A 337 21.43 -15.58 10.07
CA VAL A 337 20.59 -14.56 9.43
C VAL A 337 19.12 -14.97 9.44
N VAL A 338 18.79 -16.19 9.04
CA VAL A 338 17.41 -16.67 8.95
C VAL A 338 17.26 -17.97 9.71
N GLY A 339 16.56 -17.90 10.85
CA GLY A 339 16.30 -19.09 11.67
C GLY A 339 15.46 -20.15 10.95
N ARG A 340 15.69 -21.42 11.30
CA ARG A 340 15.07 -22.61 10.71
C ARG A 340 13.54 -22.54 10.55
N TYR A 341 12.82 -21.93 11.50
CA TYR A 341 11.38 -21.76 11.37
C TYR A 341 10.98 -20.97 10.11
N SER A 342 11.71 -19.89 9.80
CA SER A 342 11.44 -19.07 8.60
C SER A 342 11.78 -19.84 7.32
N VAL A 343 12.84 -20.65 7.34
CA VAL A 343 13.19 -21.56 6.24
C VAL A 343 12.06 -22.56 5.98
N LEU A 344 11.53 -23.21 7.02
CA LEU A 344 10.41 -24.14 6.88
C LEU A 344 9.13 -23.48 6.38
N GLN A 345 8.87 -22.23 6.77
CA GLN A 345 7.73 -21.47 6.26
C GLN A 345 7.93 -21.10 4.78
N ALA A 346 9.15 -20.74 4.38
CA ALA A 346 9.49 -20.44 2.99
C ALA A 346 9.35 -21.67 2.09
N LEU A 347 9.87 -22.83 2.52
CA LEU A 347 9.77 -24.09 1.76
C LEU A 347 8.33 -24.62 1.62
N LYS A 348 7.41 -24.19 2.50
CA LYS A 348 5.98 -24.51 2.41
C LYS A 348 5.17 -23.48 1.63
N ALA A 349 5.78 -22.36 1.24
CA ALA A 349 5.07 -21.30 0.56
C ALA A 349 4.65 -21.76 -0.84
N ALA A 350 3.43 -21.41 -1.21
CA ALA A 350 2.85 -21.68 -2.51
C ALA A 350 2.31 -20.39 -3.12
N TYR A 351 2.25 -20.35 -4.45
CA TYR A 351 1.57 -19.32 -5.21
C TYR A 351 0.05 -19.45 -5.07
N VAL A 352 -0.69 -18.50 -5.65
CA VAL A 352 -2.16 -18.47 -5.60
C VAL A 352 -2.79 -19.67 -6.31
N ASP A 353 -2.09 -20.22 -7.32
CA ASP A 353 -2.48 -21.43 -8.05
C ASP A 353 -2.22 -22.74 -7.26
N GLY A 354 -1.67 -22.65 -6.04
CA GLY A 354 -1.34 -23.79 -5.19
C GLY A 354 0.02 -24.43 -5.49
N ASN A 355 0.72 -23.98 -6.53
CA ASN A 355 2.05 -24.50 -6.86
C ASN A 355 3.10 -24.03 -5.84
N PRO A 356 4.02 -24.89 -5.38
CA PRO A 356 5.04 -24.50 -4.42
C PRO A 356 6.03 -23.50 -5.05
N VAL A 357 6.47 -22.51 -4.27
CA VAL A 357 7.48 -21.53 -4.71
C VAL A 357 8.85 -22.20 -4.89
N PHE A 358 9.17 -23.15 -4.03
CA PHE A 358 10.34 -24.03 -4.19
C PHE A 358 9.89 -25.35 -4.81
N ARG A 359 10.25 -25.60 -6.08
CA ARG A 359 9.89 -26.85 -6.76
C ARG A 359 10.62 -28.02 -6.10
N THR A 360 9.93 -29.14 -5.87
CA THR A 360 10.55 -30.32 -5.24
C THR A 360 10.96 -31.31 -6.33
N LEU A 361 12.21 -31.80 -6.31
CA LEU A 361 12.74 -32.70 -7.34
C LEU A 361 12.21 -34.15 -7.20
N GLU A 362 11.73 -34.54 -6.02
CA GLU A 362 11.20 -35.88 -5.76
C GLU A 362 9.73 -35.80 -5.33
N ASN A 363 8.86 -36.60 -5.97
CA ASN A 363 7.52 -36.86 -5.45
C ASN A 363 7.66 -37.44 -4.03
N PRO A 364 6.88 -36.97 -3.04
CA PRO A 364 6.91 -37.58 -1.72
C PRO A 364 6.60 -39.06 -1.89
N SER A 365 7.54 -39.94 -1.53
CA SER A 365 7.27 -41.39 -1.50
C SER A 365 5.92 -41.58 -0.80
N PRO A 366 4.98 -42.34 -1.39
CA PRO A 366 3.70 -42.60 -0.76
C PRO A 366 3.96 -43.05 0.69
N ARG A 367 3.19 -42.51 1.63
CA ARG A 367 3.27 -42.99 3.01
C ARG A 367 3.13 -44.52 2.93
N PRO A 368 4.09 -45.32 3.44
CA PRO A 368 3.81 -46.73 3.59
C PRO A 368 2.55 -46.84 4.46
N PRO A 369 1.60 -47.73 4.13
CA PRO A 369 0.46 -47.97 4.99
C PRO A 369 1.01 -48.34 6.37
N SER A 370 0.77 -47.49 7.34
CA SER A 370 1.04 -47.82 8.73
C SER A 370 0.04 -48.90 9.08
N SER A 371 0.49 -50.12 9.42
CA SER A 371 -0.38 -51.19 9.93
C SER A 371 -1.08 -50.84 11.24
N THR A 372 -0.86 -49.62 11.74
CA THR A 372 -1.44 -49.03 12.93
C THR A 372 -1.99 -47.66 12.57
N ASP A 373 -3.21 -47.62 12.06
CA ASP A 373 -4.05 -46.43 12.00
C ASP A 373 -4.52 -46.06 13.41
N VAL A 374 -3.59 -45.67 14.28
CA VAL A 374 -3.88 -45.30 15.68
C VAL A 374 -4.67 -43.97 15.77
N ALA A 375 -4.89 -43.29 14.64
CA ALA A 375 -5.70 -42.08 14.59
C ALA A 375 -7.20 -42.33 14.32
N ALA A 376 -7.61 -43.57 14.04
CA ALA A 376 -9.00 -43.93 13.75
C ALA A 376 -9.73 -44.64 14.92
N LEU A 377 -9.01 -45.04 15.97
CA LEU A 377 -9.61 -45.68 17.15
C LEU A 377 -10.05 -44.63 18.18
N GLY A 378 -11.33 -44.68 18.53
CA GLY A 378 -11.95 -43.85 19.56
C GLY A 378 -11.13 -43.87 20.84
N CYS A 379 -10.87 -42.67 21.36
CA CYS A 379 -10.13 -42.38 22.58
C CYS A 379 -10.85 -42.95 23.82
N HIS A 380 -10.76 -44.24 24.09
CA HIS A 380 -11.00 -44.80 25.42
C HIS A 380 -10.01 -45.93 25.66
N SER A 381 -9.10 -45.71 26.62
CA SER A 381 -8.10 -46.66 27.12
C SER A 381 -6.84 -46.85 26.28
N THR A 382 -5.77 -46.13 26.61
CA THR A 382 -4.43 -46.71 26.79
C THR A 382 -3.61 -45.81 27.72
N ASN A 383 -2.93 -46.43 28.68
CA ASN A 383 -2.10 -45.78 29.70
C ASN A 383 -1.03 -44.86 29.09
N ASN A 384 -0.98 -43.62 29.57
CA ASN A 384 0.00 -42.60 29.18
C ASN A 384 1.40 -42.92 29.74
N ILE A 385 2.12 -43.84 29.08
CA ILE A 385 3.58 -43.90 29.20
C ILE A 385 4.17 -43.32 27.91
N CYS A 386 4.34 -42.00 27.88
CA CYS A 386 5.12 -41.34 26.84
C CYS A 386 6.61 -41.43 27.19
N ILE A 387 7.33 -42.38 26.59
CA ILE A 387 8.80 -42.41 26.64
C ILE A 387 9.32 -41.34 25.67
N LEU A 388 9.71 -40.18 26.20
CA LEU A 388 10.32 -39.10 25.44
C LEU A 388 11.78 -39.46 25.11
N PHE A 389 12.02 -39.99 23.91
CA PHE A 389 13.37 -39.98 23.35
C PHE A 389 13.71 -38.57 22.86
N ARG A 390 14.70 -37.93 23.50
CA ARG A 390 15.37 -36.73 22.96
C ARG A 390 16.46 -37.18 21.99
N GLY A 391 16.09 -37.42 20.74
CA GLY A 391 17.06 -37.67 19.68
C GLY A 391 16.35 -38.01 18.38
N THR A 392 16.58 -37.23 17.33
CA THR A 392 16.23 -37.66 15.99
C THR A 392 17.14 -38.82 15.60
N ALA A 393 16.64 -39.84 14.90
CA ALA A 393 17.43 -41.00 14.50
C ALA A 393 18.70 -40.66 13.67
N SER A 394 18.83 -39.41 13.20
CA SER A 394 20.04 -38.87 12.59
C SER A 394 21.21 -38.66 13.57
N ASP A 395 20.95 -38.51 14.87
CA ASP A 395 21.96 -38.10 15.86
C ASP A 395 22.76 -39.30 16.41
N LYS A 396 22.49 -40.53 15.96
CA LYS A 396 23.08 -41.77 16.50
C LYS A 396 24.22 -42.40 15.69
N ASN A 397 24.69 -41.82 14.58
CA ASN A 397 25.62 -42.55 13.71
C ASN A 397 27.02 -41.91 13.61
N LYS A 398 27.95 -42.38 14.46
CA LYS A 398 29.40 -42.38 14.16
C LYS A 398 29.84 -43.65 13.41
N THR A 399 28.95 -44.62 13.21
CA THR A 399 29.26 -45.94 12.62
C THR A 399 28.28 -46.28 11.48
N GLY A 400 28.47 -45.65 10.32
CA GLY A 400 28.30 -46.21 8.97
C GLY A 400 27.04 -46.96 8.49
N GLN A 401 26.03 -47.35 9.29
CA GLN A 401 25.14 -48.46 8.86
C GLN A 401 23.62 -48.29 8.97
N LYS A 402 23.06 -47.10 9.23
CA LYS A 402 21.62 -46.85 8.97
C LYS A 402 21.38 -45.49 8.31
N ARG A 403 21.17 -45.48 6.99
CA ARG A 403 20.82 -44.28 6.22
C ARG A 403 19.43 -43.80 6.65
N GLY A 404 19.36 -42.65 7.31
CA GLY A 404 18.10 -41.96 7.55
C GLY A 404 17.37 -41.62 6.24
N ARG A 405 16.13 -41.12 6.33
CA ARG A 405 15.35 -40.69 5.16
C ARG A 405 16.18 -39.73 4.31
N ARG A 406 16.23 -39.97 3.00
CA ARG A 406 16.93 -39.09 2.05
C ARG A 406 16.43 -37.64 2.22
N PRO A 407 17.34 -36.65 2.29
CA PRO A 407 16.94 -35.26 2.45
C PRO A 407 16.17 -34.80 1.22
N ARG A 408 15.06 -34.07 1.44
CA ARG A 408 14.28 -33.47 0.35
C ARG A 408 15.12 -32.44 -0.39
N ARG A 409 15.08 -32.50 -1.71
CA ARG A 409 15.77 -31.58 -2.62
C ARG A 409 14.76 -30.59 -3.20
N TYR A 410 15.09 -29.31 -3.11
CA TYR A 410 14.29 -28.20 -3.60
C TYR A 410 15.08 -27.47 -4.69
N ILE A 411 14.38 -26.99 -5.70
CA ILE A 411 14.91 -26.17 -6.78
C ILE A 411 14.58 -24.71 -6.43
N LEU A 412 15.60 -23.86 -6.42
CA LEU A 412 15.43 -22.42 -6.23
C LEU A 412 14.75 -21.83 -7.48
N PRO A 413 13.66 -21.05 -7.37
CA PRO A 413 13.01 -20.48 -8.54
C PRO A 413 13.93 -19.48 -9.25
N THR A 414 13.72 -19.25 -10.54
CA THR A 414 14.41 -18.16 -11.24
C THR A 414 13.71 -16.82 -10.98
N ILE A 415 14.46 -15.71 -11.12
CA ILE A 415 13.86 -14.37 -11.01
C ILE A 415 12.80 -14.17 -12.10
N SER A 416 13.02 -14.70 -13.31
CA SER A 416 12.06 -14.65 -14.41
C SER A 416 10.79 -15.43 -14.07
N GLU A 417 10.91 -16.66 -13.55
CA GLU A 417 9.77 -17.48 -13.10
C GLU A 417 8.98 -16.77 -11.99
N LEU A 418 9.66 -16.18 -11.00
CA LEU A 418 9.02 -15.38 -9.96
C LEU A 418 8.25 -14.19 -10.55
N CYS A 419 8.86 -13.44 -11.46
CA CYS A 419 8.22 -12.30 -12.10
C CYS A 419 6.99 -12.70 -12.93
N GLU A 420 7.09 -13.77 -13.72
CA GLU A 420 6.00 -14.30 -14.54
C GLU A 420 4.83 -14.80 -13.67
N LYS A 421 5.11 -15.66 -12.69
CA LYS A 421 4.09 -16.21 -11.76
C LYS A 421 3.39 -15.14 -10.94
N LEU A 422 4.07 -14.03 -10.64
CA LEU A 422 3.50 -12.91 -9.91
C LEU A 422 2.85 -11.85 -10.80
N GLY A 423 3.02 -11.90 -12.13
CA GLY A 423 2.56 -10.87 -13.07
C GLY A 423 3.29 -9.52 -12.88
N ILE A 424 4.58 -9.57 -12.50
CA ILE A 424 5.38 -8.40 -12.13
C ILE A 424 6.53 -8.18 -13.13
N VAL A 425 6.64 -6.96 -13.65
CA VAL A 425 7.79 -6.56 -14.48
C VAL A 425 9.05 -6.40 -13.64
N ASN A 426 10.14 -7.06 -14.05
CA ASN A 426 11.45 -6.88 -13.46
C ASN A 426 12.01 -5.49 -13.82
N LYS A 427 12.19 -4.62 -12.81
CA LYS A 427 12.78 -3.28 -12.95
C LYS A 427 14.09 -3.13 -12.18
N GLY A 428 14.74 -4.25 -11.86
CA GLY A 428 15.93 -4.31 -11.02
C GLY A 428 15.62 -4.28 -9.52
N GLY A 429 16.62 -4.65 -8.73
CA GLY A 429 16.61 -4.67 -7.27
C GLY A 429 17.66 -3.73 -6.70
N ASP A 430 17.38 -3.14 -5.54
CA ASP A 430 18.41 -2.44 -4.77
C ASP A 430 19.33 -3.47 -4.09
N ALA A 431 20.63 -3.17 -3.94
CA ALA A 431 21.54 -4.05 -3.21
C ALA A 431 21.17 -4.07 -1.71
N LEU A 432 21.07 -5.26 -1.14
CA LEU A 432 20.86 -5.49 0.29
C LEU A 432 22.01 -6.34 0.83
N GLN A 433 22.37 -6.12 2.08
CA GLN A 433 23.40 -6.90 2.76
C GLN A 433 22.77 -8.08 3.50
N LEU A 434 23.56 -9.11 3.81
CA LEU A 434 23.05 -10.29 4.54
C LEU A 434 22.52 -9.92 5.94
N GLU A 435 23.15 -8.93 6.60
CA GLU A 435 22.70 -8.33 7.86
C GLU A 435 21.28 -7.71 7.78
N ASP A 436 20.92 -7.11 6.64
CA ASP A 436 19.60 -6.52 6.43
C ASP A 436 18.50 -7.60 6.47
N VAL A 437 18.84 -8.84 6.13
CA VAL A 437 17.90 -9.97 6.07
C VAL A 437 17.71 -10.64 7.45
N GLN A 438 18.43 -10.22 8.50
CA GLN A 438 18.45 -10.90 9.80
C GLN A 438 17.12 -10.88 10.56
N SER A 439 16.32 -9.82 10.37
CA SER A 439 14.99 -9.73 11.00
C SER A 439 13.96 -9.13 10.07
N ALA A 440 12.69 -9.44 10.32
CA ALA A 440 11.56 -8.86 9.57
C ALA A 440 11.49 -7.32 9.67
N THR A 441 12.05 -6.75 10.73
CA THR A 441 12.14 -5.29 10.92
C THR A 441 13.33 -4.71 10.16
N ALA A 442 14.52 -5.30 10.29
CA ALA A 442 15.72 -4.88 9.57
C ALA A 442 15.48 -4.90 8.06
N TYR A 443 14.89 -5.99 7.56
CA TYR A 443 14.66 -6.18 6.13
C TYR A 443 13.71 -5.12 5.56
N ARG A 444 12.57 -4.88 6.24
CA ARG A 444 11.63 -3.82 5.84
C ARG A 444 12.23 -2.42 5.93
N HIS A 445 13.08 -2.19 6.91
CA HIS A 445 13.79 -0.93 7.05
C HIS A 445 14.79 -0.73 5.91
N ALA A 446 15.57 -1.76 5.58
CA ALA A 446 16.53 -1.75 4.48
C ALA A 446 15.87 -1.50 3.13
N VAL A 447 14.75 -2.16 2.81
CA VAL A 447 13.98 -1.93 1.57
C VAL A 447 13.46 -0.48 1.46
N ASN A 448 13.15 0.17 2.58
CA ASN A 448 12.79 1.60 2.60
C ASN A 448 14.01 2.51 2.52
N ARG A 449 15.09 2.18 3.23
CA ARG A 449 16.37 2.90 3.20
C ARG A 449 16.90 2.95 1.78
N SER A 450 16.96 1.82 1.09
CA SER A 450 17.49 1.73 -0.27
C SER A 450 16.65 2.52 -1.28
N LEU A 451 15.31 2.51 -1.14
CA LEU A 451 14.45 3.39 -1.96
C LEU A 451 14.78 4.86 -1.76
N ILE A 452 14.89 5.31 -0.50
CA ILE A 452 15.13 6.71 -0.16
C ILE A 452 16.55 7.13 -0.55
N GLN A 453 17.52 6.23 -0.42
CA GLN A 453 18.89 6.44 -0.87
C GLN A 453 18.97 6.60 -2.39
N ARG A 454 18.24 5.76 -3.14
CA ARG A 454 18.18 5.82 -4.61
C ARG A 454 17.37 7.02 -5.10
N ARG A 455 16.29 7.37 -4.40
CA ARG A 455 15.36 8.44 -4.79
C ARG A 455 14.99 9.28 -3.56
N PRO A 456 15.88 10.16 -3.09
CA PRO A 456 15.53 11.09 -2.01
C PRO A 456 14.45 12.07 -2.50
N GLY A 457 13.53 12.46 -1.62
CA GLY A 457 12.43 13.34 -2.01
C GLY A 457 11.20 13.26 -1.14
N ARG A 458 10.07 13.74 -1.68
CA ARG A 458 8.79 13.85 -0.96
C ARG A 458 7.96 12.58 -1.12
N TYR A 459 7.60 11.97 0.00
CA TYR A 459 6.75 10.77 0.04
C TYR A 459 5.70 10.91 1.14
N THR A 460 4.53 10.32 0.94
CA THR A 460 3.55 10.23 2.03
C THR A 460 3.92 9.09 2.98
N ARG A 461 3.73 9.31 4.29
CA ARG A 461 3.94 8.27 5.31
C ARG A 461 3.13 7.01 5.04
N GLN A 462 1.90 7.19 4.55
CA GLN A 462 0.99 6.08 4.24
C GLN A 462 1.51 5.24 3.08
N TRP A 463 2.00 5.88 2.02
CA TRP A 463 2.53 5.17 0.87
C TRP A 463 3.78 4.34 1.24
N LEU A 464 4.73 4.94 1.97
CA LEU A 464 5.93 4.22 2.43
C LEU A 464 5.58 3.02 3.33
N ALA A 465 4.56 3.15 4.18
CA ALA A 465 4.12 2.07 5.06
C ALA A 465 3.39 0.95 4.29
N ASN A 466 2.45 1.30 3.41
CA ASN A 466 1.67 0.34 2.63
C ASN A 466 2.56 -0.50 1.69
N ARG A 467 3.58 0.13 1.08
CA ARG A 467 4.51 -0.51 0.14
C ARG A 467 5.24 -1.71 0.74
N ILE A 468 5.59 -1.66 2.03
CA ILE A 468 6.28 -2.75 2.73
C ILE A 468 5.34 -3.57 3.65
N GLY A 469 4.02 -3.39 3.50
CA GLY A 469 3.00 -4.11 4.25
C GLY A 469 2.99 -3.83 5.75
N VAL A 470 3.23 -2.58 6.19
CA VAL A 470 3.20 -2.22 7.63
C VAL A 470 2.24 -1.07 7.94
N SER A 471 1.84 -0.97 9.22
CA SER A 471 1.07 0.16 9.71
C SER A 471 1.91 1.44 9.79
N LEU A 472 1.24 2.59 9.75
CA LEU A 472 1.89 3.90 9.92
C LEU A 472 2.62 4.02 11.27
N ARG A 473 2.08 3.41 12.33
CA ARG A 473 2.73 3.34 13.65
C ARG A 473 4.03 2.52 13.62
N THR A 474 4.04 1.43 12.86
CA THR A 474 5.23 0.60 12.68
C THR A 474 6.30 1.37 11.90
N TRP A 475 5.91 2.03 10.82
CA TRP A 475 6.81 2.90 10.04
C TRP A 475 7.45 3.99 10.90
N GLN A 476 6.68 4.65 11.76
CA GLN A 476 7.22 5.65 12.70
C GLN A 476 8.25 5.07 13.67
N ARG A 477 8.11 3.80 14.09
CA ARG A 477 9.13 3.14 14.91
C ARG A 477 10.42 2.90 14.12
N TYR A 478 10.31 2.56 12.85
CA TYR A 478 11.47 2.34 11.98
C TYR A 478 12.26 3.63 11.77
N LEU A 479 11.57 4.76 11.53
CA LEU A 479 12.24 6.07 11.43
C LEU A 479 13.07 6.46 12.67
N LYS A 480 12.71 5.95 13.86
CA LYS A 480 13.49 6.21 15.09
C LYS A 480 14.83 5.49 15.13
N GLN A 481 15.09 4.53 14.23
CA GLN A 481 16.38 3.84 14.12
C GLN A 481 17.48 4.73 13.51
N GLY A 482 17.14 5.92 12.99
CA GLY A 482 18.11 6.97 12.66
C GLY A 482 18.81 6.85 11.30
N GLN A 483 18.63 5.76 10.54
CA GLN A 483 19.26 5.62 9.22
C GLN A 483 18.55 6.41 8.11
N ILE A 484 17.29 6.78 8.32
CA ILE A 484 16.47 7.59 7.39
C ILE A 484 16.13 8.90 8.09
N GLN A 485 16.50 10.01 7.47
CA GLN A 485 16.14 11.34 7.92
C GLN A 485 14.80 11.75 7.29
N ALA A 486 13.97 12.45 8.07
CA ALA A 486 12.65 12.87 7.64
C ALA A 486 12.34 14.28 8.14
N ARG A 487 11.88 15.15 7.24
CA ARG A 487 11.40 16.50 7.55
C ARG A 487 9.93 16.62 7.16
N ALA A 488 9.11 17.09 8.09
CA ALA A 488 7.72 17.39 7.81
C ALA A 488 7.62 18.61 6.88
N THR A 489 6.84 18.49 5.83
CA THR A 489 6.53 19.57 4.89
C THR A 489 5.08 19.99 5.12
N PHE A 490 4.81 21.29 5.10
CA PHE A 490 3.49 21.84 5.35
C PHE A 490 3.10 22.77 4.21
N HIS A 491 1.84 22.68 3.78
CA HIS A 491 1.21 23.73 3.00
C HIS A 491 0.64 24.78 3.94
N GLU A 492 1.05 26.03 3.76
CA GLU A 492 0.63 27.15 4.58
C GLU A 492 -0.43 27.97 3.82
N PHE A 493 -1.57 28.24 4.48
CA PHE A 493 -2.65 29.07 3.97
C PHE A 493 -2.90 30.20 4.96
N ALA A 494 -2.78 31.46 4.52
CA ALA A 494 -3.20 32.59 5.35
C ALA A 494 -4.72 32.58 5.49
N ILE A 495 -5.22 32.57 6.73
CA ILE A 495 -6.65 32.57 7.03
C ILE A 495 -7.11 33.99 7.31
N SER A 496 -8.24 34.34 6.71
CA SER A 496 -8.97 35.59 6.80
C SER A 496 -10.45 35.28 6.97
N TRP A 497 -11.26 36.30 7.27
CA TRP A 497 -12.71 36.14 7.35
C TRP A 497 -13.33 35.60 6.05
N ARG A 498 -12.74 35.89 4.89
CA ARG A 498 -13.25 35.49 3.56
C ARG A 498 -13.00 34.03 3.20
N ASN A 499 -11.91 33.43 3.68
CA ASN A 499 -11.48 32.07 3.33
C ASN A 499 -11.46 31.13 4.54
N LEU A 500 -12.23 31.47 5.57
CA LEU A 500 -12.37 30.69 6.80
C LEU A 500 -12.94 29.29 6.57
N ASN A 501 -13.67 29.08 5.48
CA ASN A 501 -14.18 27.78 5.03
C ASN A 501 -13.08 26.76 4.65
N ILE A 502 -11.83 27.21 4.44
CA ILE A 502 -10.67 26.32 4.24
C ILE A 502 -10.39 25.50 5.50
N VAL A 503 -10.70 26.05 6.68
CA VAL A 503 -10.55 25.34 7.96
C VAL A 503 -11.81 24.50 8.21
N PRO A 504 -11.69 23.19 8.49
CA PRO A 504 -12.83 22.32 8.75
C PRO A 504 -13.72 22.84 9.89
N ALA A 505 -15.04 22.80 9.69
CA ALA A 505 -16.03 23.30 10.65
C ALA A 505 -16.22 22.41 11.89
N GLY A 506 -15.69 21.18 11.89
CA GLY A 506 -15.92 20.18 12.92
C GLY A 506 -14.65 19.52 13.45
N LEU A 507 -14.41 18.27 13.01
CA LEU A 507 -13.39 17.38 13.57
C LEU A 507 -11.95 17.86 13.30
N GLU A 508 -11.08 17.67 14.29
CA GLU A 508 -9.64 17.82 14.12
C GLU A 508 -9.13 16.89 13.02
N ILE A 509 -8.58 17.47 11.95
CA ILE A 509 -7.89 16.70 10.91
C ILE A 509 -6.46 16.42 11.39
N SER A 510 -6.13 15.13 11.54
CA SER A 510 -4.78 14.70 11.91
C SER A 510 -3.74 15.23 10.91
N GLY A 511 -2.74 15.94 11.41
CA GLY A 511 -1.71 16.57 10.59
C GLY A 511 -2.02 17.98 10.10
N ALA A 512 -3.13 18.60 10.52
CA ALA A 512 -3.38 20.02 10.29
C ALA A 512 -3.46 20.80 11.61
N PHE A 513 -2.97 22.04 11.62
CA PHE A 513 -3.04 22.94 12.78
C PHE A 513 -3.09 24.40 12.35
N LEU A 514 -3.60 25.26 13.23
CA LEU A 514 -3.53 26.71 13.06
C LEU A 514 -2.28 27.23 13.79
N ARG A 515 -1.61 28.23 13.21
CA ARG A 515 -0.48 28.94 13.79
C ARG A 515 -0.80 30.43 13.83
N ASP A 516 -0.61 31.05 14.99
CA ASP A 516 -0.73 32.51 15.11
C ASP A 516 0.57 33.23 14.70
N ASP A 517 0.54 34.56 14.71
CA ASP A 517 1.68 35.45 14.47
C ASP A 517 2.82 35.27 15.48
N ARG A 518 2.51 34.76 16.67
CA ARG A 518 3.50 34.44 17.72
C ARG A 518 4.05 33.01 17.61
N GLY A 519 3.66 32.25 16.59
CA GLY A 519 4.10 30.89 16.36
C GLY A 519 3.43 29.81 17.23
N ARG A 520 2.44 30.18 18.06
CA ARG A 520 1.67 29.22 18.88
C ARG A 520 0.78 28.36 18.00
N ARG A 521 0.70 27.06 18.31
CA ARG A 521 -0.08 26.07 17.56
C ARG A 521 -1.42 25.81 18.23
N TYR A 522 -2.47 25.74 17.42
CA TYR A 522 -3.82 25.47 17.85
C TYR A 522 -4.44 24.37 16.97
N PRO A 523 -5.43 23.62 17.48
CA PRO A 523 -6.18 22.67 16.67
C PRO A 523 -6.78 23.31 15.41
N ALA A 524 -6.83 22.55 14.32
CA ALA A 524 -7.39 22.95 13.03
C ALA A 524 -8.93 23.01 13.03
N VAL A 525 -9.51 23.84 13.90
CA VAL A 525 -10.95 23.97 14.08
C VAL A 525 -11.38 25.39 13.72
N GLN A 526 -12.44 25.50 12.91
CA GLN A 526 -12.92 26.78 12.40
C GLN A 526 -13.36 27.74 13.51
N THR A 527 -13.92 27.24 14.62
CA THR A 527 -14.32 28.06 15.78
C THR A 527 -13.12 28.74 16.44
N ILE A 528 -11.99 28.03 16.54
CA ILE A 528 -10.73 28.57 17.07
C ILE A 528 -10.15 29.61 16.10
N ALA A 529 -10.19 29.35 14.80
CA ALA A 529 -9.79 30.33 13.79
C ALA A 529 -10.61 31.63 13.88
N ARG A 530 -11.94 31.54 14.05
CA ARG A 530 -12.80 32.73 14.27
C ARG A 530 -12.40 33.51 15.52
N ARG A 531 -12.16 32.82 16.63
CA ARG A 531 -11.75 33.46 17.90
C ARG A 531 -10.41 34.18 17.75
N LEU A 532 -9.44 33.55 17.10
CA LEU A 532 -8.11 34.14 16.88
C LEU A 532 -8.19 35.37 15.94
N LEU A 533 -8.95 35.28 14.85
CA LEU A 533 -9.20 36.42 13.95
C LEU A 533 -9.97 37.56 14.65
N GLY A 534 -10.98 37.22 15.47
CA GLY A 534 -11.75 38.18 16.27
C GLY A 534 -10.90 38.91 17.31
N SER A 535 -9.81 38.29 17.78
CA SER A 535 -8.80 38.93 18.63
C SER A 535 -7.74 39.73 17.87
N GLY A 536 -7.92 39.95 16.56
CA GLY A 536 -6.99 40.71 15.72
C GLY A 536 -5.71 39.99 15.35
N ARG A 537 -5.59 38.67 15.60
CA ARG A 537 -4.37 37.90 15.28
C ARG A 537 -4.34 37.47 13.83
N ARG A 538 -3.13 37.39 13.26
CA ARG A 538 -2.91 36.74 11.97
C ARG A 538 -2.88 35.22 12.17
N VAL A 539 -3.76 34.52 11.47
CA VAL A 539 -3.89 33.06 11.56
C VAL A 539 -3.42 32.42 10.28
N THR A 540 -2.54 31.43 10.38
CA THR A 540 -2.12 30.59 9.27
C THR A 540 -2.62 29.18 9.50
N TYR A 541 -3.30 28.58 8.53
CA TYR A 541 -3.64 27.17 8.52
C TYR A 541 -2.51 26.39 7.87
N LEU A 542 -1.94 25.45 8.62
CA LEU A 542 -0.89 24.56 8.14
C LEU A 542 -1.46 23.15 8.02
N ARG A 543 -1.35 22.57 6.83
CA ARG A 543 -1.69 21.16 6.58
C ARG A 543 -0.43 20.40 6.20
N GLN A 544 -0.15 19.31 6.91
CA GLN A 544 0.99 18.44 6.63
C GLN A 544 0.81 17.75 5.27
N ASP A 545 1.83 17.89 4.42
CA ASP A 545 1.92 17.26 3.12
C ASP A 545 2.88 16.05 3.17
N ALA A 546 3.23 15.48 2.01
CA ALA A 546 4.30 14.52 1.85
C ALA A 546 5.60 15.02 2.50
N ASN A 547 6.11 14.24 3.45
CA ASN A 547 7.36 14.56 4.13
C ASN A 547 8.54 14.38 3.17
N CYS A 548 9.58 15.19 3.34
CA CYS A 548 10.84 15.00 2.64
C CYS A 548 11.70 13.96 3.38
N TYR A 549 12.22 12.97 2.64
CA TYR A 549 13.05 11.88 3.16
C TYR A 549 14.39 11.82 2.42
N TRP A 550 15.46 11.54 3.16
CA TRP A 550 16.80 11.31 2.62
C TRP A 550 17.63 10.40 3.54
N VAL A 551 18.72 9.86 3.01
CA VAL A 551 19.72 9.07 3.75
C VAL A 551 21.04 9.83 3.66
N GLY A 552 21.73 9.97 4.79
CA GLY A 552 22.99 10.73 4.89
C GLY A 552 22.85 12.12 5.51
N PRO A 553 23.96 12.85 5.66
CA PRO A 553 24.03 14.06 6.49
C PRO A 553 23.40 15.30 5.85
N ILE A 554 23.31 15.37 4.52
CA ILE A 554 22.90 16.57 3.79
C ILE A 554 21.49 16.39 3.23
N SER A 555 20.61 17.36 3.51
CA SER A 555 19.25 17.35 2.96
C SER A 555 19.25 17.72 1.46
N PRO A 556 18.39 17.11 0.63
CA PRO A 556 18.33 17.39 -0.82
C PRO A 556 18.05 18.86 -1.17
N GLU A 557 17.34 19.58 -0.30
CA GLU A 557 17.04 21.01 -0.48
C GLU A 557 18.26 21.91 -0.23
N MET A 558 19.25 21.45 0.55
CA MET A 558 20.51 22.19 0.74
C MET A 558 21.43 22.05 -0.48
N VAL A 559 21.39 20.90 -1.16
CA VAL A 559 22.14 20.69 -2.43
C VAL A 559 21.61 21.60 -3.54
N GLN A 560 20.29 21.83 -3.59
CA GLN A 560 19.68 22.77 -4.54
C GLN A 560 19.94 24.26 -4.19
N LYS A 561 20.40 24.57 -2.97
CA LYS A 561 20.66 25.94 -2.50
C LYS A 561 22.15 26.30 -2.40
N GLN A 562 23.07 25.36 -2.64
CA GLN A 562 24.50 25.70 -2.76
C GLN A 562 24.81 26.21 -4.17
N PRO A 563 25.54 27.33 -4.32
CA PRO A 563 25.31 28.23 -5.44
C PRO A 563 26.52 28.33 -6.40
N GLU A 564 26.28 28.15 -7.71
CA GLU A 564 27.11 28.75 -8.77
C GLU A 564 27.02 30.30 -8.77
N THR A 565 26.30 30.90 -7.83
CA THR A 565 26.04 32.35 -7.74
C THR A 565 26.97 33.12 -6.82
N ALA A 566 27.97 32.50 -6.19
CA ALA A 566 28.91 33.21 -5.32
C ALA A 566 29.90 34.13 -6.07
N GLN A 567 30.34 33.77 -7.28
CA GLN A 567 31.33 34.56 -8.03
C GLN A 567 30.73 35.70 -8.86
N ASN A 568 29.45 35.62 -9.25
CA ASN A 568 28.80 36.65 -10.07
C ASN A 568 28.12 37.78 -9.28
N ARG A 569 27.92 37.62 -7.95
CA ARG A 569 27.31 38.67 -7.12
C ARG A 569 28.25 39.83 -6.79
N VAL A 570 29.56 39.59 -6.70
CA VAL A 570 30.54 40.61 -6.34
C VAL A 570 30.79 41.61 -7.48
N LYS A 571 30.64 41.19 -8.75
CA LYS A 571 30.84 42.07 -9.92
C LYS A 571 29.62 42.95 -10.25
N THR A 572 28.44 42.58 -9.77
CA THR A 572 27.18 43.29 -10.13
C THR A 572 26.79 44.36 -9.09
N ALA A 573 27.31 44.29 -7.86
CA ALA A 573 26.99 45.23 -6.79
C ALA A 573 27.77 46.57 -6.82
N LEU A 574 28.71 46.74 -7.77
CA LEU A 574 29.58 47.92 -7.87
C LEU A 574 29.16 48.96 -8.93
N LYS A 575 27.99 48.80 -9.55
CA LYS A 575 27.44 49.80 -10.49
C LYS A 575 25.99 50.12 -10.15
N ARG A 576 25.81 51.06 -9.22
CA ARG A 576 24.76 52.11 -9.20
C ARG A 576 24.72 52.73 -7.80
N ARG A 577 25.51 53.79 -7.62
CA ARG A 577 25.09 54.95 -6.84
C ARG A 577 24.25 55.83 -7.76
N ASP A 578 23.19 56.45 -7.24
CA ASP A 578 23.15 57.91 -7.07
C ASP A 578 21.79 58.40 -6.54
N TRP A 579 21.90 59.40 -5.65
CA TRP A 579 20.93 60.45 -5.25
C TRP A 579 19.77 60.09 -4.30
N ALA A 580 19.45 60.82 -3.22
CA ALA A 580 20.12 61.77 -2.30
C ALA A 580 19.15 61.97 -1.09
N PRO A 581 19.60 62.49 0.08
CA PRO A 581 18.88 62.40 1.37
C PRO A 581 18.29 63.72 1.90
N LEU A 582 17.53 63.59 3.03
CA LEU A 582 17.28 64.52 4.18
C LEU A 582 15.81 64.99 4.36
N PRO A 583 15.36 65.39 5.58
CA PRO A 583 15.92 65.21 6.95
C PRO A 583 14.89 64.69 7.98
N ILE A 584 15.35 64.03 9.06
CA ILE A 584 14.56 63.95 10.31
C ILE A 584 15.35 64.68 11.39
N ALA A 585 14.72 65.70 11.94
CA ALA A 585 15.21 66.52 13.04
C ALA A 585 15.37 65.70 14.32
N ALA A 586 16.44 66.01 15.04
CA ALA A 586 16.80 65.49 16.35
C ALA A 586 15.85 65.99 17.44
N VAL A 587 15.55 65.15 18.44
CA VAL A 587 15.51 65.55 19.86
C VAL A 587 15.93 64.35 20.72
N GLU A 588 16.77 64.67 21.70
CA GLU A 588 17.53 63.83 22.61
C GLU A 588 16.73 63.18 23.76
N SER A 589 17.44 62.28 24.42
CA SER A 589 17.27 61.63 25.73
C SER A 589 16.47 62.35 26.81
N GLN A 590 15.76 61.57 27.65
CA GLN A 590 15.88 61.66 29.12
C GLN A 590 15.34 60.40 29.85
N LYS A 591 15.84 60.23 31.08
CA LYS A 591 15.83 59.07 31.99
C LYS A 591 14.49 58.83 32.72
N SER A 592 14.36 57.60 33.24
CA SER A 592 13.44 56.95 34.23
C SER A 592 12.82 57.85 35.35
N PRO A 593 11.86 57.40 36.24
CA PRO A 593 11.54 56.02 36.63
C PRO A 593 10.06 55.69 37.03
N ASP A 594 9.89 54.45 37.51
CA ASP A 594 8.96 53.94 38.55
C ASP A 594 8.01 52.81 38.18
N ARG A 595 8.36 51.63 38.70
CA ARG A 595 7.52 50.43 38.81
C ARG A 595 7.58 49.97 40.27
N PRO A 596 6.49 50.04 41.04
CA PRO A 596 6.48 49.50 42.40
C PRO A 596 6.42 47.97 42.39
N GLN A 597 7.23 47.37 43.25
CA GLN A 597 7.25 45.96 43.59
C GLN A 597 6.05 45.62 44.48
N ILE A 598 5.44 44.45 44.25
CA ILE A 598 4.43 43.87 45.16
C ILE A 598 5.17 42.97 46.16
N PRO A 599 5.05 43.17 47.48
CA PRO A 599 5.57 42.26 48.47
C PRO A 599 4.59 41.12 48.76
N VAL A 600 5.19 39.97 49.04
CA VAL A 600 4.60 38.75 49.59
C VAL A 600 4.03 39.04 50.98
N GLN A 601 2.78 38.63 51.23
CA GLN A 601 2.24 38.44 52.57
C GLN A 601 1.65 37.04 52.72
N SER A 602 1.94 36.48 53.89
CA SER A 602 1.70 35.11 54.33
C SER A 602 0.67 35.07 55.47
N MET A 603 0.12 33.87 55.70
CA MET A 603 -0.59 33.33 56.89
C MET A 603 -2.13 33.44 56.86
N PRO A 604 -2.91 32.63 57.62
CA PRO A 604 -2.57 31.48 58.49
C PRO A 604 -3.44 30.21 58.25
N ALA A 605 -3.20 29.19 59.06
CA ALA A 605 -3.95 27.93 59.17
C ALA A 605 -5.02 27.95 60.28
N ASP A 606 -6.01 27.06 60.11
CA ASP A 606 -7.02 26.48 61.03
C ASP A 606 -7.96 27.47 61.78
N ASP A 607 -9.27 27.26 61.88
CA ASP A 607 -9.98 26.06 62.37
C ASP A 607 -11.50 26.11 62.02
N GLN A 608 -12.13 24.93 61.83
CA GLN A 608 -13.51 24.45 62.19
C GLN A 608 -14.74 25.40 62.12
N LEU A 609 -15.98 25.04 61.70
CA LEU A 609 -16.81 23.82 61.77
C LEU A 609 -18.16 24.13 61.04
N GLU A 610 -18.67 23.28 60.13
CA GLU A 610 -20.02 22.64 60.11
C GLU A 610 -20.59 22.83 58.68
N GLY A 611 -21.26 21.92 57.97
CA GLY A 611 -21.84 20.63 58.28
C GLY A 611 -23.04 20.46 57.35
N SER A 612 -22.93 19.66 56.28
CA SER A 612 -24.09 19.01 55.66
C SER A 612 -23.65 17.79 54.87
N GLN A 613 -24.18 16.65 55.31
CA GLN A 613 -23.81 15.30 54.96
C GLN A 613 -24.58 14.83 53.72
N ASN A 614 -23.89 14.12 52.82
CA ASN A 614 -24.41 12.84 52.35
C ASN A 614 -23.23 11.93 51.92
N PRO A 615 -23.15 10.69 52.45
CA PRO A 615 -21.90 9.93 52.47
C PRO A 615 -21.69 9.16 51.17
N VAL A 616 -20.79 9.66 50.33
CA VAL A 616 -20.08 8.81 49.37
C VAL A 616 -19.11 7.95 50.18
N LEU A 617 -19.40 6.66 50.30
CA LEU A 617 -18.47 5.66 50.84
C LEU A 617 -17.21 5.59 49.95
N ARG A 618 -16.28 6.51 50.20
CA ARG A 618 -14.86 6.39 49.86
C ARG A 618 -14.25 5.41 50.85
N THR A 619 -14.20 4.14 50.48
CA THR A 619 -13.27 3.22 51.12
C THR A 619 -11.96 3.26 50.34
N LEU A 620 -10.98 3.98 50.89
CA LEU A 620 -9.57 3.73 50.65
C LEU A 620 -9.33 2.23 50.85
N ALA A 621 -8.95 1.54 49.78
CA ALA A 621 -8.44 0.19 49.88
C ALA A 621 -7.25 0.08 48.94
N VAL A 622 -6.11 0.50 49.50
CA VAL A 622 -4.77 -0.01 49.26
C VAL A 622 -4.85 -1.40 48.62
N LEU A 623 -4.16 -1.57 47.49
CA LEU A 623 -3.86 -2.90 46.95
C LEU A 623 -3.41 -3.76 48.12
N ASP A 624 -4.07 -4.88 48.36
CA ASP A 624 -3.41 -5.96 49.09
C ASP A 624 -2.24 -6.37 48.19
N THR A 625 -1.10 -5.74 48.48
CA THR A 625 0.24 -5.92 47.94
C THR A 625 0.47 -5.65 46.42
N PRO A 626 1.40 -4.75 46.06
CA PRO A 626 1.92 -4.67 44.69
C PRO A 626 3.02 -5.73 44.53
N VAL A 627 2.67 -7.01 44.42
CA VAL A 627 3.67 -8.01 44.00
C VAL A 627 3.67 -8.07 42.48
N LYS A 628 4.82 -7.73 41.91
CA LYS A 628 5.25 -8.06 40.56
C LYS A 628 5.22 -9.60 40.41
N MET A 629 4.03 -10.19 40.33
CA MET A 629 3.85 -11.64 40.28
C MET A 629 4.33 -12.12 38.91
N LEU A 630 5.51 -12.75 38.91
CA LEU A 630 6.02 -13.59 37.83
C LEU A 630 4.88 -14.44 37.31
N LYS A 631 4.62 -14.40 35.99
CA LYS A 631 3.59 -15.24 35.35
C LYS A 631 3.84 -16.70 35.74
N GLN A 632 3.03 -17.22 36.66
CA GLN A 632 3.15 -18.60 37.10
C GLN A 632 2.85 -19.55 35.93
N SER A 633 3.51 -20.70 35.92
CA SER A 633 3.36 -21.66 34.83
C SER A 633 1.90 -22.15 34.72
N LYS A 634 1.47 -22.57 33.53
CA LYS A 634 0.11 -23.14 33.35
C LYS A 634 -0.16 -24.37 34.24
N ARG A 635 0.88 -25.04 34.74
CA ARG A 635 0.77 -26.19 35.66
C ARG A 635 0.43 -25.78 37.09
N PHE A 636 0.86 -24.60 37.53
CA PHE A 636 0.61 -24.08 38.87
C PHE A 636 -0.89 -24.05 39.18
N TYR A 637 -1.69 -23.45 38.28
CA TYR A 637 -3.14 -23.29 38.46
C TYR A 637 -3.96 -24.59 38.30
N ARG A 638 -3.34 -25.70 37.89
CA ARG A 638 -4.02 -27.01 37.83
C ARG A 638 -4.15 -27.65 39.20
N ARG A 639 -3.33 -27.25 40.16
CA ARG A 639 -3.40 -27.64 41.56
C ARG A 639 -4.22 -26.62 42.36
N GLU A 640 -4.70 -27.02 43.53
CA GLU A 640 -5.39 -26.12 44.45
C GLU A 640 -4.44 -25.03 44.94
N LEU A 641 -4.98 -23.83 45.15
CA LEU A 641 -4.21 -22.72 45.70
C LEU A 641 -3.90 -22.99 47.18
N THR A 642 -2.71 -22.57 47.62
CA THR A 642 -2.25 -22.74 49.01
C THR A 642 -3.08 -21.93 50.00
N ASP A 643 -3.70 -20.83 49.55
CA ASP A 643 -4.62 -20.02 50.34
C ASP A 643 -6.06 -20.53 50.14
N ALA A 644 -6.63 -21.08 51.22
CA ALA A 644 -7.98 -21.63 51.23
C ALA A 644 -9.06 -20.58 50.88
N SER A 645 -8.84 -19.32 51.23
CA SER A 645 -9.79 -18.23 50.94
C SER A 645 -9.85 -17.92 49.43
N LEU A 646 -8.69 -17.94 48.75
CA LEU A 646 -8.59 -17.73 47.30
C LEU A 646 -9.13 -18.93 46.53
N GLU A 647 -8.88 -20.15 47.01
CA GLU A 647 -9.41 -21.37 46.40
C GLU A 647 -10.94 -21.40 46.49
N GLN A 648 -11.52 -21.06 47.64
CA GLN A 648 -12.97 -21.00 47.81
C GLN A 648 -13.61 -19.93 46.91
N LEU A 649 -12.96 -18.77 46.76
CA LEU A 649 -13.42 -17.72 45.85
C LEU A 649 -13.35 -18.17 44.38
N ALA A 650 -12.31 -18.92 44.01
CA ALA A 650 -12.18 -19.49 42.67
C ALA A 650 -13.26 -20.55 42.39
N ARG A 651 -13.58 -21.41 43.37
CA ARG A 651 -14.68 -22.40 43.28
C ARG A 651 -16.04 -21.71 43.08
N ARG A 652 -16.34 -20.68 43.88
CA ARG A 652 -17.58 -19.90 43.74
C ARG A 652 -17.72 -19.23 42.37
N LEU A 653 -16.63 -18.67 41.83
CA LEU A 653 -16.62 -18.11 40.48
C LEU A 653 -16.86 -19.16 39.41
N TYR A 654 -16.22 -20.32 39.55
CA TYR A 654 -16.38 -21.46 38.65
C TYR A 654 -17.84 -21.96 38.62
N GLU A 655 -18.43 -22.23 39.79
CA GLU A 655 -19.81 -22.71 39.94
C GLU A 655 -20.84 -21.69 39.42
N ARG A 656 -20.62 -20.40 39.69
CA ARG A 656 -21.53 -19.36 39.21
C ARG A 656 -21.48 -19.19 37.70
N VAL A 657 -20.31 -19.30 37.09
CA VAL A 657 -20.20 -19.27 35.62
C VAL A 657 -20.79 -20.53 35.01
N ALA A 658 -20.57 -21.70 35.62
CA ALA A 658 -21.13 -22.96 35.16
C ALA A 658 -22.67 -22.98 35.19
N SER A 659 -23.30 -22.41 36.23
CA SER A 659 -24.76 -22.32 36.33
C SER A 659 -25.41 -21.36 35.30
N LEU A 660 -24.63 -20.49 34.67
CA LEU A 660 -25.10 -19.57 33.62
C LEU A 660 -24.84 -20.09 32.19
N CYS A 661 -24.21 -21.26 32.03
CA CYS A 661 -23.89 -21.82 30.71
C CYS A 661 -24.95 -22.84 30.27
N SER A 662 -25.64 -22.58 29.15
CA SER A 662 -26.61 -23.49 28.53
C SER A 662 -26.00 -24.42 27.46
N GLU A 663 -24.77 -24.18 26.99
CA GLU A 663 -24.09 -24.98 25.96
C GLU A 663 -22.60 -25.20 26.26
N SER A 664 -22.03 -26.28 25.68
CA SER A 664 -20.66 -26.80 25.90
C SER A 664 -19.50 -25.85 25.55
N ARG A 665 -19.75 -24.65 25.01
CA ARG A 665 -18.72 -23.74 24.48
C ARG A 665 -18.39 -22.53 25.35
N SER A 666 -19.06 -22.32 26.48
CA SER A 666 -18.86 -21.14 27.34
C SER A 666 -18.37 -21.45 28.77
N HIS A 667 -17.83 -22.65 29.02
CA HIS A 667 -17.33 -23.03 30.35
C HIS A 667 -16.00 -22.37 30.73
N LEU A 668 -15.94 -21.83 31.95
CA LEU A 668 -14.69 -21.40 32.59
C LEU A 668 -14.06 -22.61 33.28
N SER A 669 -12.82 -22.98 32.95
CA SER A 669 -12.13 -24.06 33.67
C SER A 669 -11.69 -23.64 35.07
N MET A 670 -11.62 -24.60 36.00
CA MET A 670 -11.17 -24.34 37.38
C MET A 670 -9.78 -23.69 37.44
N ALA A 671 -8.86 -24.11 36.55
CA ALA A 671 -7.53 -23.51 36.45
C ALA A 671 -7.57 -22.04 36.01
N ASN A 672 -8.53 -21.66 35.16
CA ASN A 672 -8.71 -20.26 34.75
C ASN A 672 -9.40 -19.44 35.84
N ALA A 673 -10.32 -20.02 36.61
CA ALA A 673 -10.92 -19.36 37.78
C ALA A 673 -9.86 -19.04 38.86
N ARG A 674 -9.00 -20.02 39.20
CA ARG A 674 -7.85 -19.82 40.10
C ARG A 674 -6.91 -18.73 39.58
N LYS A 675 -6.64 -18.74 38.28
CA LYS A 675 -5.80 -17.71 37.65
C LYS A 675 -6.39 -16.31 37.77
N LEU A 676 -7.70 -16.15 37.59
CA LEU A 676 -8.36 -14.84 37.71
C LEU A 676 -8.25 -14.28 39.14
N VAL A 677 -8.49 -15.12 40.15
CA VAL A 677 -8.39 -14.75 41.56
C VAL A 677 -6.96 -14.33 41.93
N VAL A 678 -5.95 -15.10 41.51
CA VAL A 678 -4.54 -14.81 41.80
C VAL A 678 -4.02 -13.58 41.03
N GLN A 679 -4.47 -13.39 39.78
CA GLN A 679 -3.95 -12.33 38.92
C GLN A 679 -4.58 -10.96 39.19
N TYR A 680 -5.85 -10.92 39.58
CA TYR A 680 -6.61 -9.67 39.72
C TYR A 680 -7.11 -9.41 41.15
N GLY A 681 -6.86 -10.34 42.08
CA GLY A 681 -7.17 -10.17 43.50
C GLY A 681 -8.63 -10.41 43.87
N GLN A 682 -8.88 -10.55 45.16
CA GLN A 682 -10.20 -10.94 45.69
C GLN A 682 -11.29 -9.90 45.44
N LYS A 683 -10.96 -8.61 45.58
CA LYS A 683 -11.93 -7.50 45.50
C LYS A 683 -12.59 -7.41 44.11
N LEU A 684 -11.79 -7.51 43.04
CA LEU A 684 -12.31 -7.48 41.66
C LEU A 684 -13.13 -8.72 41.32
N VAL A 685 -12.71 -9.91 41.77
CA VAL A 685 -13.46 -11.14 41.51
C VAL A 685 -14.80 -11.14 42.26
N LYS A 686 -14.85 -10.66 43.51
CA LYS A 686 -16.11 -10.47 44.26
C LYS A 686 -17.04 -9.48 43.56
N LYS A 687 -16.50 -8.39 42.99
CA LYS A 687 -17.28 -7.42 42.21
C LYS A 687 -17.91 -8.05 40.96
N VAL A 688 -17.18 -8.90 40.24
CA VAL A 688 -17.72 -9.60 39.06
C VAL A 688 -18.81 -10.60 39.46
N LEU A 689 -18.61 -11.33 40.55
CA LEU A 689 -19.62 -12.25 41.09
C LEU A 689 -20.93 -11.53 41.40
N PHE A 690 -20.87 -10.34 42.01
CA PHE A 690 -22.05 -9.50 42.26
C PHE A 690 -22.73 -9.07 40.95
N VAL A 691 -21.96 -8.66 39.93
CA VAL A 691 -22.51 -8.28 38.63
C VAL A 691 -23.16 -9.47 37.91
N LEU A 692 -22.61 -10.67 38.03
CA LEU A 692 -23.20 -11.92 37.51
C LEU A 692 -24.46 -12.37 38.26
N GLN A 693 -24.74 -11.83 39.45
CA GLN A 693 -26.00 -12.06 40.16
C GLN A 693 -27.11 -11.16 39.63
N GLN A 694 -26.76 -9.95 39.18
CA GLN A 694 -27.72 -8.92 38.75
C GLN A 694 -28.08 -8.98 37.26
N ARG A 695 -27.42 -9.86 36.48
CA ARG A 695 -27.60 -9.95 35.03
C ARG A 695 -28.03 -11.36 34.62
N GLU A 696 -29.18 -11.47 33.96
CA GLU A 696 -29.79 -12.76 33.63
C GLU A 696 -29.60 -13.20 32.18
N GLN A 697 -29.14 -12.32 31.27
CA GLN A 697 -28.92 -12.65 29.85
C GLN A 697 -27.47 -12.41 29.42
N ILE A 698 -26.60 -13.40 29.61
CA ILE A 698 -25.20 -13.34 29.16
C ILE A 698 -24.91 -14.53 28.23
N GLU A 699 -24.77 -14.26 26.92
CA GLU A 699 -24.49 -15.30 25.92
C GLU A 699 -23.16 -16.05 26.15
N ASN A 700 -22.13 -15.36 26.66
CA ASN A 700 -20.83 -15.96 26.97
C ASN A 700 -20.34 -15.54 28.38
N PRO A 701 -20.77 -16.25 29.44
CA PRO A 701 -20.42 -15.92 30.81
C PRO A 701 -18.90 -15.93 31.09
N ALA A 702 -18.17 -16.94 30.59
CA ALA A 702 -16.72 -17.01 30.78
C ALA A 702 -15.96 -15.87 30.07
N GLY A 703 -16.37 -15.54 28.83
CA GLY A 703 -15.81 -14.41 28.08
C GLY A 703 -16.09 -13.07 28.76
N PHE A 704 -17.30 -12.87 29.27
CA PHE A 704 -17.71 -11.68 30.00
C PHE A 704 -16.85 -11.45 31.25
N VAL A 705 -16.63 -12.49 32.06
CA VAL A 705 -15.78 -12.40 33.27
C VAL A 705 -14.37 -11.92 32.92
N TRP A 706 -13.75 -12.48 31.87
CA TRP A 706 -12.42 -12.07 31.44
C TRP A 706 -12.37 -10.62 30.94
N ALA A 707 -13.40 -10.19 30.21
CA ALA A 707 -13.49 -8.83 29.69
C ALA A 707 -13.67 -7.81 30.84
N PHE A 708 -14.60 -8.09 31.75
CA PHE A 708 -14.94 -7.22 32.88
C PHE A 708 -13.74 -7.02 33.82
N VAL A 709 -13.09 -8.11 34.23
CA VAL A 709 -11.93 -8.03 35.14
C VAL A 709 -10.78 -7.25 34.49
N ARG A 710 -10.56 -7.41 33.18
CA ARG A 710 -9.53 -6.66 32.45
C ARG A 710 -9.86 -5.18 32.33
N SER A 711 -11.12 -4.83 32.02
CA SER A 711 -11.52 -3.43 31.86
C SER A 711 -11.42 -2.68 33.19
N GLU A 712 -11.91 -3.29 34.28
CA GLU A 712 -11.83 -2.70 35.62
C GLU A 712 -10.39 -2.55 36.10
N ALA A 713 -9.54 -3.54 35.86
CA ALA A 713 -8.12 -3.45 36.21
C ALA A 713 -7.39 -2.34 35.44
N VAL A 714 -7.77 -2.08 34.18
CA VAL A 714 -7.23 -0.96 33.38
C VAL A 714 -7.75 0.39 33.89
N ALA A 715 -9.04 0.47 34.24
CA ALA A 715 -9.63 1.68 34.81
C ALA A 715 -8.97 2.05 36.14
N GLN A 716 -8.77 1.08 37.05
CA GLN A 716 -8.09 1.29 38.32
C GLN A 716 -6.64 1.75 38.13
N ARG A 717 -5.90 1.18 37.16
CA ARG A 717 -4.52 1.63 36.84
C ARG A 717 -4.44 3.04 36.27
N ARG A 718 -5.44 3.48 35.50
CA ARG A 718 -5.49 4.85 34.97
C ARG A 718 -5.77 5.85 36.08
N TYR A 719 -6.63 5.50 37.03
CA TYR A 719 -6.97 6.36 38.18
C TYR A 719 -5.77 6.55 39.13
N VAL A 720 -4.99 5.49 39.37
CA VAL A 720 -3.77 5.53 40.21
C VAL A 720 -2.61 6.30 39.56
N MET A 721 -2.61 6.52 38.25
CA MET A 721 -1.58 7.31 37.54
C MET A 721 -1.98 8.79 37.38
N GLN A 722 -3.21 9.15 37.76
CA GLN A 722 -3.75 10.52 37.69
C GLN A 722 -3.94 11.17 39.06
N ALA A 723 -3.95 10.37 40.13
CA ALA A 723 -3.72 10.81 41.51
C ALA A 723 -2.21 10.77 41.79
#